data_AF-A0A1U7ZTM8-F1
#
_entry.id   AF-A0A1U7ZTM8-F1
#
_cell.length_a   1.000
_cell.length_b   1.000
_cell.length_c   1.000
_cell.angle_alpha   90.00
_cell.angle_beta   90.00
_cell.angle_gamma   90.00
#
_symmetry.space_group_name_H-M   'P 1'
#
loop_
_entity.id
_entity.type
_entity.pdbx_description
1 polymer ?
#
loop_
_entity_poly.entity_id
_entity_poly.type
_entity_poly.pdbx_seq_one_letter_code
_entity_poly.pdbx_strand_id
1 'polypeptide(L)'
;MPELRSGARQARLRSKRLDDLQPSSQHPDQAENCALPAPNRTGRRVGAGRGRGCNATAVAKGPSGATPARAIPAGRGRANRLIDLDPEAPHEVLPEAAKLAINQAEGVGDKDLAMEGGSAEKLVGVEEEACTDPVPERVQVGNSPVYKVERKLGKGGFGQVYVGKRVAGGTERTGPDALEVALKFEHRNSKGCNYGPPYEWQVYNALNGCYGIPSVHHRGRQGDYYILIMDMLGPSLWDVWNSVGQSMSPNMAACIAVEAISILEKLHLKGFVHGDVKPENFLLGQPGTSDEKKLFLIDLGLASRWKDGSFGRHVDYDQRPDIFRGTIRYASVHAHLGRTGSRRDDLESLAYTLIFLIKGRLPWQGYQGDNKSFLVCKKKMATSPELLCCFCPPPFKQFLEVVTNMKFDEEPNYPKLISFFDSLIEPCTSLRPIRIDGALKVGQKRARLPVNLEEDGQPRKKVRLGSPATQWISVYNARQPIKQRYHYNVADSRLSQHIEKGNKDGLYISCVASALNLWALIMDAGTCFLSQVYDLSTVFLHKDWIMEQWEKNYYISSIAGAANGSSLVVMSKGTPYTQQSYKVSESFPFKWINKKWKEGFHVTSMATAGNRWGVVMSRNSGYSDQVVELDFLYPSEGIHKRWESGYRITSTAATVDQAAFILSIPKRKLMDETQETLRTSAFPSTHVKEKWSKNLYIASICYGRTVS
;
A
#
# COMPACT_ATOMS: atom_id res chain seq x y z
N MET A 1 -40.44 8.53 52.25
CA MET A 1 -41.36 9.68 52.35
C MET A 1 -40.55 10.97 52.39
N PRO A 2 -40.94 12.05 51.67
CA PRO A 2 -42.09 12.17 50.77
C PRO A 2 -41.74 11.80 49.30
N GLU A 3 -41.75 12.74 48.36
CA GLU A 3 -41.88 12.51 46.89
C GLU A 3 -40.81 13.25 46.04
N LEU A 4 -40.41 12.84 44.82
CA LEU A 4 -40.83 11.75 43.90
C LEU A 4 -42.00 12.05 42.92
N ARG A 5 -42.01 13.19 42.22
CA ARG A 5 -42.83 13.44 40.99
C ARG A 5 -41.96 14.03 39.87
N SER A 6 -41.90 13.56 38.62
CA SER A 6 -42.81 12.85 37.69
C SER A 6 -43.75 13.77 36.88
N GLY A 7 -43.74 13.61 35.55
CA GLY A 7 -44.60 14.35 34.61
C GLY A 7 -44.15 14.22 33.15
N ALA A 8 -44.96 13.58 32.30
CA ALA A 8 -44.66 13.35 30.88
C ALA A 8 -45.90 13.58 29.98
N ARG A 9 -45.68 14.15 28.78
CA ARG A 9 -46.52 14.17 27.55
C ARG A 9 -45.71 14.90 26.46
N GLN A 10 -45.48 14.40 25.24
CA GLN A 10 -46.39 14.02 24.14
C GLN A 10 -47.20 15.17 23.49
N ALA A 11 -46.68 15.73 22.38
CA ALA A 11 -47.39 16.19 21.16
C ALA A 11 -46.32 16.65 20.13
N ARG A 12 -46.16 16.07 18.93
CA ARG A 12 -46.99 16.02 17.71
C ARG A 12 -46.97 17.28 16.81
N LEU A 13 -46.09 17.20 15.81
CA LEU A 13 -46.22 17.63 14.40
C LEU A 13 -47.50 18.36 13.94
N ARG A 14 -47.29 19.50 13.26
CA ARG A 14 -47.99 20.00 12.06
C ARG A 14 -46.88 20.57 11.15
N SER A 15 -46.70 20.27 9.87
CA SER A 15 -47.56 19.74 8.79
C SER A 15 -48.73 20.66 8.40
N LYS A 16 -48.65 21.18 7.17
CA LYS A 16 -49.77 21.71 6.38
C LYS A 16 -49.70 21.08 4.99
N ARG A 17 -50.77 20.40 4.60
CA ARG A 17 -51.16 20.05 3.22
C ARG A 17 -52.69 20.19 3.16
N LEU A 18 -53.16 20.79 2.08
CA LEU A 18 -54.50 20.76 1.46
C LEU A 18 -54.26 21.28 0.02
N ASP A 19 -54.80 20.77 -1.10
CA ASP A 19 -55.62 19.58 -1.44
C ASP A 19 -55.19 19.15 -2.89
N ASP A 20 -55.23 17.90 -3.37
CA ASP A 20 -56.36 16.96 -3.64
C ASP A 20 -57.30 17.47 -4.78
N LEU A 21 -57.70 16.73 -5.84
CA LEU A 21 -57.56 15.33 -6.33
C LEU A 21 -57.28 15.34 -7.89
N GLN A 22 -56.62 14.38 -8.57
CA GLN A 22 -56.93 12.96 -8.91
C GLN A 22 -58.20 12.71 -9.77
N PRO A 23 -58.33 11.64 -10.61
CA PRO A 23 -57.35 10.60 -11.06
C PRO A 23 -57.41 10.15 -12.56
N SER A 24 -56.57 9.17 -12.96
CA SER A 24 -56.73 8.16 -14.07
C SER A 24 -56.73 8.59 -15.56
N SER A 25 -56.32 7.77 -16.56
CA SER A 25 -55.49 6.53 -16.61
C SER A 25 -55.13 6.11 -18.08
N GLN A 26 -54.27 5.07 -18.22
CA GLN A 26 -54.02 4.20 -19.40
C GLN A 26 -52.97 4.60 -20.48
N HIS A 27 -52.53 3.55 -21.19
CA HIS A 27 -51.44 3.34 -22.18
C HIS A 27 -52.10 2.73 -23.46
N PRO A 28 -51.41 2.42 -24.60
CA PRO A 28 -50.03 2.68 -25.03
C PRO A 28 -49.89 3.14 -26.53
N ASP A 29 -48.66 3.02 -27.09
CA ASP A 29 -48.30 2.60 -28.47
C ASP A 29 -48.25 3.54 -29.71
N GLN A 30 -47.12 3.38 -30.45
CA GLN A 30 -46.90 3.53 -31.91
C GLN A 30 -47.04 4.94 -32.57
N ALA A 31 -46.44 5.26 -33.73
CA ALA A 31 -45.20 4.83 -34.40
C ALA A 31 -44.82 5.82 -35.56
N GLU A 32 -43.67 5.58 -36.23
CA GLU A 32 -43.31 5.98 -37.62
C GLU A 32 -42.97 7.45 -38.04
N ASN A 33 -41.67 7.62 -38.38
CA ASN A 33 -41.11 8.06 -39.67
C ASN A 33 -41.25 9.50 -40.27
N CYS A 34 -40.05 10.05 -40.57
CA CYS A 34 -39.63 10.72 -41.83
C CYS A 34 -40.35 11.97 -42.39
N ALA A 35 -39.62 13.10 -42.49
CA ALA A 35 -38.88 13.46 -43.72
C ALA A 35 -38.06 14.76 -43.64
N LEU A 36 -37.01 14.85 -44.46
CA LEU A 36 -36.29 16.06 -44.92
C LEU A 36 -36.42 16.09 -46.46
N PRO A 37 -36.42 17.25 -47.19
CA PRO A 37 -35.14 17.96 -47.44
C PRO A 37 -35.16 19.47 -47.86
N ALA A 38 -34.24 20.23 -47.25
CA ALA A 38 -33.23 21.06 -47.97
C ALA A 38 -33.72 22.32 -48.80
N PRO A 39 -32.89 23.02 -49.63
CA PRO A 39 -32.51 24.41 -49.27
C PRO A 39 -32.45 25.47 -50.42
N ASN A 40 -32.23 26.75 -50.07
CA ASN A 40 -31.83 27.86 -50.98
C ASN A 40 -31.52 29.14 -50.14
N ARG A 41 -30.77 30.18 -50.55
CA ARG A 41 -29.64 30.32 -51.51
C ARG A 41 -28.93 31.69 -51.28
N THR A 42 -27.59 31.70 -51.28
CA THR A 42 -26.68 32.78 -51.75
C THR A 42 -26.98 34.29 -51.59
N GLY A 43 -26.00 35.06 -51.04
CA GLY A 43 -25.85 36.51 -51.27
C GLY A 43 -24.43 37.01 -50.92
N ARG A 44 -23.79 37.84 -51.79
CA ARG A 44 -22.39 38.32 -51.60
C ARG A 44 -22.10 39.66 -52.31
N ARG A 45 -21.77 40.71 -51.54
CA ARG A 45 -21.01 41.94 -51.89
C ARG A 45 -20.42 42.46 -50.56
N VAL A 46 -19.12 42.70 -50.36
CA VAL A 46 -18.13 43.54 -51.07
C VAL A 46 -18.37 45.04 -50.88
N GLY A 47 -17.46 45.68 -50.14
CA GLY A 47 -17.32 47.13 -49.94
C GLY A 47 -15.99 47.40 -49.22
N ALA A 48 -15.29 48.48 -49.57
CA ALA A 48 -13.95 48.81 -49.03
C ALA A 48 -13.79 50.34 -48.86
N GLY A 49 -12.96 50.77 -47.91
CA GLY A 49 -12.70 52.18 -47.62
C GLY A 49 -11.37 52.41 -46.89
N ARG A 50 -10.77 53.60 -47.02
CA ARG A 50 -9.46 54.01 -46.47
C ARG A 50 -9.54 55.38 -45.78
N GLY A 51 -8.73 55.56 -44.71
CA GLY A 51 -8.36 56.84 -44.08
C GLY A 51 -7.64 56.55 -42.75
N ARG A 52 -6.39 56.97 -42.47
CA ARG A 52 -5.80 58.32 -42.28
C ARG A 52 -6.45 59.12 -41.14
N GLY A 53 -5.73 59.60 -40.11
CA GLY A 53 -4.32 59.36 -39.73
C GLY A 53 -3.74 60.37 -38.70
N CYS A 54 -2.43 60.25 -38.40
CA CYS A 54 -1.52 61.24 -37.78
C CYS A 54 -1.64 61.53 -36.26
N ASN A 55 -0.61 61.30 -35.41
CA ASN A 55 0.60 62.13 -35.05
C ASN A 55 0.33 63.01 -33.78
N ALA A 56 1.26 63.45 -32.92
CA ALA A 56 2.74 63.46 -32.77
C ALA A 56 3.11 63.30 -31.26
N THR A 57 4.28 62.92 -30.69
CA THR A 57 5.72 62.75 -31.03
C THR A 57 6.71 63.91 -30.73
N ALA A 58 7.28 63.94 -29.52
CA ALA A 58 8.50 64.69 -29.09
C ALA A 58 9.19 63.95 -27.89
N VAL A 59 10.50 63.95 -27.54
CA VAL A 59 11.76 64.67 -27.91
C VAL A 59 12.13 65.87 -26.99
N ALA A 60 13.33 66.03 -26.37
CA ALA A 60 14.48 65.12 -26.04
C ALA A 60 15.55 65.83 -25.13
N LYS A 61 16.57 65.05 -24.65
CA LYS A 61 17.95 65.41 -24.16
C LYS A 61 18.22 65.74 -22.67
N GLY A 62 19.50 65.51 -22.25
CA GLY A 62 20.19 66.02 -21.02
C GLY A 62 21.14 67.21 -21.35
N PRO A 63 22.19 67.59 -20.56
CA PRO A 63 23.25 66.70 -20.00
C PRO A 63 24.03 67.13 -18.70
N SER A 64 25.00 66.28 -18.27
CA SER A 64 26.34 66.52 -17.63
C SER A 64 26.59 67.48 -16.42
N GLY A 65 27.36 67.00 -15.42
CA GLY A 65 28.03 67.77 -14.34
C GLY A 65 28.95 66.88 -13.46
N ALA A 66 29.83 67.44 -12.61
CA ALA A 66 30.91 66.72 -11.85
C ALA A 66 31.30 67.48 -10.53
N THR A 67 32.26 67.12 -9.65
CA THR A 67 33.42 66.18 -9.71
C THR A 67 33.67 65.42 -8.35
N PRO A 68 34.85 65.25 -7.64
CA PRO A 68 35.04 64.08 -6.72
C PRO A 68 35.50 64.35 -5.24
N ALA A 69 35.27 63.41 -4.30
CA ALA A 69 36.05 63.29 -3.03
C ALA A 69 35.98 61.91 -2.29
N ARG A 70 37.05 61.12 -2.38
CA ARG A 70 37.75 60.29 -1.34
C ARG A 70 37.02 59.62 -0.13
N ALA A 71 36.68 58.32 -0.31
CA ALA A 71 37.10 57.14 0.49
C ALA A 71 36.67 56.81 1.97
N ILE A 72 36.02 55.62 2.13
CA ILE A 72 36.31 54.49 3.08
C ILE A 72 35.97 54.65 4.59
N PRO A 73 35.47 53.61 5.34
CA PRO A 73 34.82 52.33 4.97
C PRO A 73 33.40 52.14 5.56
N ALA A 74 32.70 51.06 5.18
CA ALA A 74 31.46 50.58 5.83
C ALA A 74 31.52 49.06 6.13
N GLY A 75 30.72 48.59 7.08
CA GLY A 75 30.84 47.27 7.72
C GLY A 75 30.50 46.04 6.86
N ARG A 76 31.03 44.88 7.26
CA ARG A 76 30.79 43.57 6.63
C ARG A 76 29.34 43.10 6.80
N GLY A 77 28.59 43.00 5.71
CA GLY A 77 27.32 42.27 5.67
C GLY A 77 27.52 40.75 5.76
N ARG A 78 26.54 40.03 6.34
CA ARG A 78 26.54 38.55 6.36
C ARG A 78 26.26 38.00 4.95
N ALA A 79 27.12 37.12 4.46
CA ALA A 79 26.85 36.32 3.28
C ALA A 79 25.98 35.10 3.62
N ASN A 80 24.99 34.81 2.77
CA ASN A 80 24.27 33.53 2.83
C ASN A 80 25.19 32.40 2.35
N ARG A 81 25.12 31.23 3.00
CA ARG A 81 25.83 30.01 2.55
C ARG A 81 24.97 29.17 1.61
N LEU A 82 25.65 28.35 0.82
CA LEU A 82 25.07 27.51 -0.24
C LEU A 82 24.45 26.22 0.33
N ILE A 83 23.54 25.67 -0.47
CA ILE A 83 23.31 24.23 -0.77
C ILE A 83 24.00 23.24 0.19
N ASP A 84 23.20 22.52 0.99
CA ASP A 84 23.61 21.26 1.60
C ASP A 84 23.50 20.08 0.60
N LEU A 85 24.52 19.22 0.59
CA LEU A 85 24.53 17.91 -0.06
C LEU A 85 25.14 16.90 0.91
N ASP A 86 24.36 15.88 1.31
CA ASP A 86 24.87 14.70 2.02
C ASP A 86 25.81 13.91 1.07
N PRO A 87 27.10 13.70 1.39
CA PRO A 87 28.00 12.86 0.59
C PRO A 87 28.21 11.49 1.27
N GLU A 88 27.58 10.44 0.74
CA GLU A 88 28.01 9.07 1.02
C GLU A 88 29.28 8.77 0.19
N ALA A 89 30.32 8.24 0.84
CA ALA A 89 31.61 7.97 0.20
C ALA A 89 31.56 6.70 -0.67
N PRO A 90 32.29 6.65 -1.81
CA PRO A 90 32.40 5.45 -2.62
C PRO A 90 33.34 4.43 -1.94
N HIS A 91 32.89 3.17 -1.83
CA HIS A 91 33.80 2.05 -1.58
C HIS A 91 34.54 1.70 -2.87
N GLU A 92 35.87 1.79 -2.85
CA GLU A 92 36.71 1.24 -3.91
C GLU A 92 36.75 -0.29 -3.83
N VAL A 93 36.65 -0.96 -4.98
CA VAL A 93 36.96 -2.39 -5.13
C VAL A 93 37.92 -2.51 -6.30
N LEU A 94 39.18 -2.83 -6.00
CA LEU A 94 40.20 -3.12 -6.99
C LEU A 94 40.00 -4.54 -7.56
N PRO A 95 40.17 -4.75 -8.88
CA PRO A 95 40.08 -6.07 -9.48
C PRO A 95 41.43 -6.82 -9.36
N GLU A 96 41.43 -8.00 -8.76
CA GLU A 96 42.55 -8.94 -8.82
C GLU A 96 42.32 -9.98 -9.94
N ALA A 97 43.37 -10.29 -10.71
CA ALA A 97 43.27 -11.08 -11.92
C ALA A 97 43.77 -12.52 -11.73
N ALA A 98 42.87 -13.51 -11.91
CA ALA A 98 43.21 -14.93 -12.00
C ALA A 98 43.17 -15.43 -13.46
N LYS A 99 44.05 -16.38 -13.80
CA LYS A 99 44.35 -16.78 -15.18
C LYS A 99 43.43 -17.90 -15.69
N LEU A 100 43.27 -17.95 -17.01
CA LEU A 100 42.74 -19.10 -17.74
C LEU A 100 43.54 -20.37 -17.44
N ALA A 101 42.83 -21.48 -17.20
CA ALA A 101 43.33 -22.83 -17.38
C ALA A 101 42.23 -23.65 -18.08
N ILE A 102 42.58 -24.27 -19.21
CA ILE A 102 41.67 -25.14 -19.99
C ILE A 102 41.94 -26.59 -19.58
N ASN A 103 40.90 -27.40 -19.42
CA ASN A 103 40.96 -28.83 -19.70
C ASN A 103 39.57 -29.37 -20.05
N GLN A 104 39.53 -30.42 -20.88
CA GLN A 104 38.33 -31.08 -21.36
C GLN A 104 38.15 -32.43 -20.64
N ALA A 105 36.89 -32.86 -20.45
CA ALA A 105 36.52 -34.28 -20.36
C ALA A 105 35.01 -34.44 -20.62
N GLU A 106 34.63 -35.51 -21.32
CA GLU A 106 33.25 -35.97 -21.47
C GLU A 106 32.91 -37.00 -20.38
N GLY A 107 31.62 -37.27 -20.13
CA GLY A 107 31.23 -38.37 -19.22
C GLY A 107 29.73 -38.44 -18.93
N VAL A 108 29.09 -39.55 -19.32
CA VAL A 108 27.70 -39.90 -18.96
C VAL A 108 27.72 -40.75 -17.68
N GLY A 109 26.78 -40.53 -16.76
CA GLY A 109 26.62 -41.39 -15.59
C GLY A 109 25.40 -41.03 -14.72
N ASP A 110 24.39 -41.90 -14.72
CA ASP A 110 23.20 -41.82 -13.87
C ASP A 110 23.39 -42.68 -12.59
N LYS A 111 22.87 -42.20 -11.45
CA LYS A 111 22.48 -43.00 -10.25
C LYS A 111 22.00 -42.16 -9.07
N ASP A 112 20.95 -42.65 -8.42
CA ASP A 112 20.58 -42.29 -7.04
C ASP A 112 21.66 -42.68 -6.03
N LEU A 113 21.85 -41.83 -5.00
CA LEU A 113 22.33 -42.25 -3.68
C LEU A 113 21.93 -41.19 -2.63
N ALA A 114 21.31 -41.62 -1.54
CA ALA A 114 21.00 -40.76 -0.40
C ALA A 114 22.19 -40.70 0.57
N MET A 115 22.49 -39.53 1.13
CA MET A 115 23.36 -39.42 2.30
C MET A 115 23.05 -38.18 3.15
N GLU A 116 23.58 -38.18 4.37
CA GLU A 116 23.24 -37.25 5.45
C GLU A 116 23.87 -35.86 5.27
N GLY A 117 23.09 -34.81 5.56
CA GLY A 117 23.59 -33.44 5.67
C GLY A 117 24.04 -33.13 7.10
N GLY A 118 25.30 -33.45 7.42
CA GLY A 118 25.90 -33.16 8.73
C GLY A 118 25.95 -31.66 9.06
N SER A 119 26.07 -31.34 10.35
CA SER A 119 26.10 -29.96 10.85
C SER A 119 27.32 -29.18 10.32
N ALA A 120 27.10 -28.15 9.50
CA ALA A 120 28.12 -27.18 9.12
C ALA A 120 28.21 -26.05 10.15
N GLU A 121 29.42 -25.57 10.45
CA GLU A 121 29.67 -24.84 11.70
C GLU A 121 29.22 -23.39 11.71
N LYS A 122 28.91 -22.94 12.94
CA LYS A 122 28.35 -21.63 13.27
C LYS A 122 29.43 -20.55 13.19
N LEU A 123 29.66 -19.98 12.00
CA LEU A 123 30.39 -18.72 11.86
C LEU A 123 29.63 -17.60 12.61
N VAL A 124 30.08 -17.30 13.82
CA VAL A 124 29.50 -16.27 14.68
C VAL A 124 29.90 -14.90 14.14
N GLY A 125 29.07 -14.35 13.26
CA GLY A 125 28.92 -12.90 13.19
C GLY A 125 28.39 -12.43 14.53
N VAL A 126 29.19 -11.63 15.26
CA VAL A 126 28.77 -11.03 16.52
C VAL A 126 27.78 -9.90 16.19
N GLU A 127 26.49 -10.24 16.14
CA GLU A 127 25.47 -9.25 16.47
C GLU A 127 25.76 -8.76 17.89
N GLU A 128 25.89 -7.45 18.09
CA GLU A 128 26.14 -6.90 19.42
C GLU A 128 25.01 -7.34 20.36
N GLU A 129 25.35 -8.10 21.41
CA GLU A 129 24.44 -8.36 22.51
C GLU A 129 24.22 -7.06 23.27
N ALA A 130 23.28 -6.25 22.79
CA ALA A 130 22.80 -5.05 23.45
C ALA A 130 22.38 -5.45 24.88
N CYS A 131 23.18 -5.03 25.87
CA CYS A 131 23.14 -5.54 27.23
C CYS A 131 21.71 -5.46 27.81
N THR A 132 21.04 -6.61 27.90
CA THR A 132 19.73 -6.72 28.55
C THR A 132 19.94 -7.11 30.00
N ASP A 133 19.55 -6.24 30.93
CA ASP A 133 19.55 -6.53 32.36
C ASP A 133 18.84 -7.87 32.65
N PRO A 134 19.34 -8.67 33.60
CA PRO A 134 18.79 -10.00 33.88
C PRO A 134 17.31 -9.93 34.24
N VAL A 135 16.53 -10.86 33.70
CA VAL A 135 15.10 -10.98 33.98
C VAL A 135 14.92 -11.30 35.48
N PRO A 136 14.09 -10.55 36.24
CA PRO A 136 13.95 -10.74 37.69
C PRO A 136 13.57 -12.17 38.08
N GLU A 137 14.26 -12.79 39.04
CA GLU A 137 13.94 -14.15 39.52
C GLU A 137 12.54 -14.28 40.14
N ARG A 138 11.99 -13.17 40.63
CA ARG A 138 10.65 -13.09 41.22
C ARG A 138 9.91 -11.88 40.67
N VAL A 139 8.64 -12.07 40.33
CA VAL A 139 7.73 -11.02 39.85
C VAL A 139 6.67 -10.73 40.90
N GLN A 140 6.46 -9.45 41.19
CA GLN A 140 5.25 -8.96 41.84
C GLN A 140 4.89 -7.58 41.27
N VAL A 141 3.67 -7.42 40.76
CA VAL A 141 3.23 -6.19 40.08
C VAL A 141 1.84 -5.76 40.54
N GLY A 142 1.77 -4.56 41.14
CA GLY A 142 0.57 -4.08 41.80
C GLY A 142 0.14 -5.05 42.91
N ASN A 143 -1.13 -5.46 42.90
CA ASN A 143 -1.70 -6.38 43.88
C ASN A 143 -1.57 -7.86 43.47
N SER A 144 -0.61 -8.22 42.61
CA SER A 144 -0.41 -9.63 42.22
C SER A 144 0.14 -10.47 43.38
N PRO A 145 -0.08 -11.80 43.36
CA PRO A 145 0.78 -12.74 44.07
C PRO A 145 2.25 -12.57 43.66
N VAL A 146 3.15 -13.09 44.49
CA VAL A 146 4.56 -13.26 44.11
C VAL A 146 4.68 -14.53 43.25
N TYR A 147 5.26 -14.40 42.06
CA TYR A 147 5.59 -15.52 41.18
C TYR A 147 7.11 -15.65 41.08
N LYS A 148 7.64 -16.87 41.24
CA LYS A 148 9.02 -17.20 40.88
C LYS A 148 9.07 -17.39 39.36
N VAL A 149 10.07 -16.79 38.71
CA VAL A 149 10.34 -17.03 37.28
C VAL A 149 11.08 -18.36 37.15
N GLU A 150 10.59 -19.23 36.28
CA GLU A 150 11.20 -20.54 36.01
C GLU A 150 11.63 -20.63 34.54
N ARG A 151 11.39 -21.77 33.88
CA ARG A 151 11.83 -22.00 32.49
C ARG A 151 11.24 -20.98 31.52
N LYS A 152 12.05 -20.62 30.52
CA LYS A 152 11.63 -19.80 29.38
C LYS A 152 10.62 -20.56 28.51
N LEU A 153 9.61 -19.85 28.02
CA LEU A 153 8.63 -20.33 27.04
C LEU A 153 8.97 -19.86 25.62
N GLY A 154 9.49 -18.63 25.46
CA GLY A 154 9.87 -18.12 24.14
C GLY A 154 10.55 -16.75 24.17
N LYS A 155 10.95 -16.28 22.98
CA LYS A 155 11.42 -14.91 22.70
C LYS A 155 10.73 -14.43 21.42
N GLY A 156 9.93 -13.38 21.54
CA GLY A 156 9.27 -12.72 20.40
C GLY A 156 10.07 -11.51 19.91
N GLY A 157 9.51 -10.77 18.95
CA GLY A 157 10.15 -9.55 18.41
C GLY A 157 10.19 -8.35 19.37
N PHE A 158 9.37 -8.37 20.43
CA PHE A 158 9.19 -7.26 21.37
C PHE A 158 9.67 -7.58 22.80
N GLY A 159 9.64 -8.87 23.18
CA GLY A 159 9.87 -9.31 24.56
C GLY A 159 10.10 -10.81 24.71
N GLN A 160 10.17 -11.27 25.96
CA GLN A 160 10.51 -12.64 26.35
C GLN A 160 9.39 -13.22 27.22
N VAL A 161 9.08 -14.52 27.07
CA VAL A 161 8.00 -15.17 27.83
C VAL A 161 8.56 -16.31 28.66
N TYR A 162 8.15 -16.42 29.92
CA TYR A 162 8.59 -17.41 30.91
C TYR A 162 7.40 -18.00 31.67
N VAL A 163 7.58 -19.18 32.27
CA VAL A 163 6.67 -19.69 33.30
C VAL A 163 6.87 -18.88 34.58
N GLY A 164 5.78 -18.37 35.15
CA GLY A 164 5.72 -17.87 36.52
C GLY A 164 5.03 -18.88 37.42
N LYS A 165 5.71 -19.34 38.47
CA LYS A 165 5.17 -20.26 39.47
C LYS A 165 4.81 -19.50 40.74
N ARG A 166 3.55 -19.57 41.16
CA ARG A 166 3.07 -18.83 42.34
C ARG A 166 3.76 -19.34 43.61
N VAL A 167 4.28 -18.42 44.42
CA VAL A 167 5.08 -18.75 45.61
C VAL A 167 4.20 -19.13 46.82
N ALA A 168 2.99 -18.59 46.91
CA ALA A 168 2.04 -18.90 47.98
C ALA A 168 0.58 -18.79 47.51
N GLY A 169 -0.23 -19.77 47.91
CA GLY A 169 -1.62 -19.92 47.46
C GLY A 169 -1.74 -20.34 45.99
N GLY A 170 -2.99 -20.41 45.51
CA GLY A 170 -3.33 -20.92 44.18
C GLY A 170 -3.52 -22.44 44.18
N THR A 171 -4.74 -22.87 43.86
CA THR A 171 -5.15 -24.29 43.79
C THR A 171 -5.65 -24.70 42.41
N GLU A 172 -5.81 -23.74 41.49
CA GLU A 172 -6.34 -23.98 40.15
C GLU A 172 -5.22 -24.15 39.12
N ARG A 173 -5.56 -24.67 37.94
CA ARG A 173 -4.63 -24.80 36.80
C ARG A 173 -4.67 -23.60 35.85
N THR A 174 -5.73 -22.80 35.90
CA THR A 174 -6.08 -21.76 34.92
C THR A 174 -6.72 -20.57 35.62
N GLY A 175 -6.72 -19.38 35.02
CA GLY A 175 -7.33 -18.19 35.64
C GLY A 175 -6.46 -17.53 36.71
N PRO A 176 -6.99 -16.52 37.43
CA PRO A 176 -6.19 -15.64 38.30
C PRO A 176 -5.59 -16.36 39.51
N ASP A 177 -6.22 -17.45 39.99
CA ASP A 177 -5.71 -18.28 41.08
C ASP A 177 -4.93 -19.52 40.62
N ALA A 178 -4.44 -19.52 39.37
CA ALA A 178 -3.56 -20.57 38.86
C ALA A 178 -2.22 -20.66 39.61
N LEU A 179 -1.72 -21.89 39.76
CA LEU A 179 -0.38 -22.17 40.28
C LEU A 179 0.74 -21.79 39.29
N GLU A 180 0.50 -21.93 37.99
CA GLU A 180 1.42 -21.55 36.90
C GLU A 180 0.75 -20.57 35.94
N VAL A 181 1.46 -19.48 35.61
CA VAL A 181 1.03 -18.39 34.72
C VAL A 181 2.09 -18.12 33.66
N ALA A 182 1.71 -17.51 32.54
CA ALA A 182 2.66 -16.99 31.58
C ALA A 182 3.06 -15.54 31.95
N LEU A 183 4.37 -15.31 32.05
CA LEU A 183 4.97 -14.00 32.33
C LEU A 183 5.64 -13.47 31.06
N LYS A 184 5.07 -12.44 30.44
CA LYS A 184 5.65 -11.74 29.27
C LYS A 184 6.36 -10.46 29.74
N PHE A 185 7.66 -10.38 29.45
CA PHE A 185 8.55 -9.28 29.81
C PHE A 185 8.95 -8.49 28.56
N GLU A 186 8.75 -7.18 28.57
CA GLU A 186 9.21 -6.25 27.53
C GLU A 186 10.10 -5.19 28.18
N HIS A 187 11.32 -5.03 27.67
CA HIS A 187 12.28 -4.09 28.24
C HIS A 187 11.88 -2.65 27.89
N ARG A 188 12.15 -1.68 28.78
CA ARG A 188 11.84 -0.25 28.52
C ARG A 188 12.46 0.30 27.23
N ASN A 189 13.60 -0.26 26.81
CA ASN A 189 14.29 0.12 25.57
C ASN A 189 13.84 -0.72 24.35
N SER A 190 12.89 -1.65 24.50
CA SER A 190 12.29 -2.38 23.37
C SER A 190 11.54 -1.43 22.43
N LYS A 191 11.57 -1.75 21.13
CA LYS A 191 10.83 -1.02 20.09
C LYS A 191 9.33 -1.00 20.43
N GLY A 192 8.81 0.19 20.75
CA GLY A 192 7.41 0.41 21.15
C GLY A 192 7.23 0.87 22.60
N CYS A 193 8.25 0.70 23.46
CA CYS A 193 8.23 1.10 24.88
C CYS A 193 8.68 2.56 25.12
N ASN A 194 9.18 3.26 24.09
CA ASN A 194 9.77 4.61 24.18
C ASN A 194 8.85 5.69 24.77
N TYR A 195 7.53 5.47 24.76
CA TYR A 195 6.51 6.44 25.19
C TYR A 195 5.66 5.96 26.38
N GLY A 196 6.04 4.86 27.03
CA GLY A 196 5.29 4.26 28.14
C GLY A 196 5.14 2.74 28.00
N PRO A 197 4.13 2.13 28.65
CA PRO A 197 3.87 0.71 28.51
C PRO A 197 3.52 0.28 27.07
N PRO A 198 3.79 -0.98 26.68
CA PRO A 198 3.46 -1.51 25.36
C PRO A 198 2.01 -1.27 24.95
N TYR A 199 1.78 -0.92 23.67
CA TYR A 199 0.43 -0.73 23.13
C TYR A 199 -0.46 -1.97 23.30
N GLU A 200 0.14 -3.17 23.28
CA GLU A 200 -0.50 -4.46 23.54
C GLU A 200 -1.35 -4.45 24.84
N TRP A 201 -0.92 -3.73 25.88
CA TRP A 201 -1.66 -3.60 27.14
C TRP A 201 -3.03 -2.94 26.97
N GLN A 202 -3.13 -2.00 26.02
CA GLN A 202 -4.38 -1.31 25.67
C GLN A 202 -5.28 -2.22 24.83
N VAL A 203 -4.70 -3.10 24.02
CA VAL A 203 -5.44 -4.10 23.23
C VAL A 203 -6.03 -5.17 24.17
N TYR A 204 -5.23 -5.75 25.07
CA TYR A 204 -5.75 -6.69 26.08
C TYR A 204 -6.82 -6.06 27.00
N ASN A 205 -6.74 -4.76 27.33
CA ASN A 205 -7.83 -4.08 28.06
C ASN A 205 -9.18 -4.16 27.34
N ALA A 206 -9.20 -3.99 26.02
CA ALA A 206 -10.42 -4.06 25.23
C ALA A 206 -10.88 -5.51 24.98
N LEU A 207 -9.97 -6.48 25.04
CA LEU A 207 -10.18 -7.88 24.68
C LEU A 207 -10.21 -8.88 25.85
N ASN A 208 -10.00 -8.46 27.10
CA ASN A 208 -10.04 -9.39 28.23
C ASN A 208 -11.44 -10.05 28.31
N GLY A 209 -11.49 -11.38 28.43
CA GLY A 209 -12.75 -12.15 28.31
C GLY A 209 -13.35 -12.26 26.90
N CYS A 210 -12.62 -11.88 25.84
CA CYS A 210 -13.00 -12.14 24.46
C CYS A 210 -12.80 -13.63 24.10
N TYR A 211 -13.63 -14.16 23.19
CA TYR A 211 -13.54 -15.56 22.78
C TYR A 211 -12.16 -15.86 22.15
N GLY A 212 -11.47 -16.86 22.70
CA GLY A 212 -10.15 -17.32 22.23
C GLY A 212 -9.01 -16.30 22.37
N ILE A 213 -9.13 -15.32 23.28
CA ILE A 213 -8.01 -14.48 23.71
C ILE A 213 -7.67 -14.89 25.16
N PRO A 214 -6.39 -15.12 25.54
CA PRO A 214 -6.03 -15.44 26.92
C PRO A 214 -6.30 -14.27 27.85
N SER A 215 -6.62 -14.56 29.10
CA SER A 215 -6.92 -13.53 30.10
C SER A 215 -5.63 -12.90 30.63
N VAL A 216 -5.60 -11.58 30.78
CA VAL A 216 -4.58 -10.89 31.57
C VAL A 216 -5.10 -10.71 32.98
N HIS A 217 -4.39 -11.28 33.97
CA HIS A 217 -4.75 -11.20 35.39
C HIS A 217 -4.13 -9.96 36.04
N HIS A 218 -2.84 -9.73 35.81
CA HIS A 218 -2.07 -8.62 36.38
C HIS A 218 -1.10 -8.04 35.36
N ARG A 219 -0.63 -6.82 35.63
CA ARG A 219 0.44 -6.16 34.87
C ARG A 219 1.08 -5.06 35.70
N GLY A 220 2.29 -4.70 35.35
CA GLY A 220 2.99 -3.55 35.95
C GLY A 220 4.42 -3.45 35.46
N ARG A 221 5.20 -2.60 36.12
CA ARG A 221 6.63 -2.44 35.84
C ARG A 221 7.44 -2.85 37.05
N GLN A 222 8.48 -3.65 36.84
CA GLN A 222 9.43 -4.05 37.88
C GLN A 222 10.85 -3.96 37.30
N GLY A 223 11.70 -3.16 37.96
CA GLY A 223 12.94 -2.69 37.34
C GLY A 223 12.65 -2.03 35.98
N ASP A 224 13.44 -2.39 34.98
CA ASP A 224 13.34 -1.89 33.61
C ASP A 224 12.48 -2.76 32.67
N TYR A 225 11.69 -3.67 33.24
CA TYR A 225 10.73 -4.49 32.51
C TYR A 225 9.28 -4.06 32.74
N TYR A 226 8.54 -3.90 31.65
CA TYR A 226 7.08 -3.99 31.63
C TYR A 226 6.69 -5.47 31.62
N ILE A 227 5.76 -5.86 32.49
CA ILE A 227 5.38 -7.27 32.71
C ILE A 227 3.86 -7.44 32.56
N LEU A 228 3.45 -8.43 31.77
CA LEU A 228 2.10 -9.00 31.75
C LEU A 228 2.10 -10.36 32.46
N ILE A 229 1.09 -10.60 33.29
CA ILE A 229 0.77 -11.90 33.91
C ILE A 229 -0.57 -12.37 33.33
N MET A 230 -0.56 -13.51 32.65
CA MET A 230 -1.69 -14.02 31.85
C MET A 230 -1.83 -15.54 31.93
N ASP A 231 -2.97 -16.04 31.45
CA ASP A 231 -3.28 -17.48 31.39
C ASP A 231 -2.10 -18.27 30.79
N MET A 232 -1.64 -19.30 31.51
CA MET A 232 -0.70 -20.27 30.98
C MET A 232 -1.41 -21.18 29.97
N LEU A 233 -0.84 -21.38 28.79
CA LEU A 233 -1.42 -22.13 27.67
C LEU A 233 -0.61 -23.39 27.31
N GLY A 234 -1.17 -24.20 26.41
CA GLY A 234 -0.55 -25.38 25.83
C GLY A 234 0.34 -25.07 24.61
N PRO A 235 0.67 -26.08 23.79
CA PRO A 235 1.56 -25.92 22.62
C PRO A 235 0.93 -25.04 21.52
N SER A 236 1.77 -24.41 20.71
CA SER A 236 1.33 -23.68 19.51
C SER A 236 1.00 -24.64 18.36
N LEU A 237 0.24 -24.18 17.36
CA LEU A 237 0.03 -24.94 16.13
C LEU A 237 1.35 -25.21 15.38
N TRP A 238 2.39 -24.40 15.59
CA TRP A 238 3.74 -24.67 15.09
C TRP A 238 4.38 -25.87 15.79
N ASP A 239 4.28 -25.97 17.12
CA ASP A 239 4.82 -27.10 17.88
C ASP A 239 4.07 -28.39 17.54
N VAL A 240 2.74 -28.33 17.45
CA VAL A 240 1.90 -29.46 17.03
C VAL A 240 2.19 -29.87 15.58
N TRP A 241 2.37 -28.93 14.66
CA TRP A 241 2.73 -29.22 13.27
C TRP A 241 4.08 -29.94 13.15
N ASN A 242 5.07 -29.56 13.97
CA ASN A 242 6.35 -30.29 14.01
C ASN A 242 6.21 -31.69 14.65
N SER A 243 5.42 -31.85 15.72
CA SER A 243 5.27 -33.16 16.38
C SER A 243 4.49 -34.19 15.56
N VAL A 244 3.62 -33.77 14.64
CA VAL A 244 2.90 -34.66 13.70
C VAL A 244 3.64 -34.91 12.38
N GLY A 245 4.95 -34.64 12.31
CA GLY A 245 5.75 -34.92 11.11
C GLY A 245 5.59 -33.89 9.98
N GLN A 246 5.36 -32.62 10.34
CA GLN A 246 5.33 -31.47 9.41
C GLN A 246 4.22 -31.49 8.35
N SER A 247 3.10 -32.17 8.64
CA SER A 247 1.88 -32.17 7.83
C SER A 247 0.63 -32.40 8.69
N MET A 248 -0.36 -31.51 8.60
CA MET A 248 -1.68 -31.70 9.23
C MET A 248 -2.71 -32.23 8.24
N SER A 249 -3.60 -33.12 8.71
CA SER A 249 -4.72 -33.60 7.90
C SER A 249 -5.69 -32.45 7.56
N PRO A 250 -6.36 -32.48 6.39
CA PRO A 250 -7.31 -31.42 6.02
C PRO A 250 -8.47 -31.28 7.00
N ASN A 251 -8.91 -32.36 7.65
CA ASN A 251 -9.96 -32.32 8.67
C ASN A 251 -9.49 -31.58 9.94
N MET A 252 -8.22 -31.76 10.34
CA MET A 252 -7.63 -31.00 11.44
C MET A 252 -7.50 -29.51 11.07
N ALA A 253 -6.99 -29.21 9.88
CA ALA A 253 -6.90 -27.85 9.38
C ALA A 253 -8.28 -27.18 9.22
N ALA A 254 -9.33 -27.92 8.87
CA ALA A 254 -10.70 -27.43 8.82
C ALA A 254 -11.24 -27.07 10.22
N CYS A 255 -10.99 -27.90 11.24
CA CYS A 255 -11.38 -27.57 12.62
C CYS A 255 -10.61 -26.33 13.14
N ILE A 256 -9.33 -26.20 12.78
CA ILE A 256 -8.52 -24.99 13.07
C ILE A 256 -9.14 -23.76 12.38
N ALA A 257 -9.55 -23.88 11.11
CA ALA A 257 -10.16 -22.78 10.35
C ALA A 257 -11.45 -22.25 11.00
N VAL A 258 -12.38 -23.15 11.37
CA VAL A 258 -13.65 -22.77 12.01
C VAL A 258 -13.44 -22.00 13.31
N GLU A 259 -12.53 -22.48 14.16
CA GLU A 259 -12.22 -21.85 15.45
C GLU A 259 -11.45 -20.52 15.23
N ALA A 260 -10.40 -20.50 14.39
CA ALA A 260 -9.61 -19.31 14.09
C ALA A 260 -10.43 -18.17 13.45
N ILE A 261 -11.33 -18.48 12.50
CA ILE A 261 -12.23 -17.47 11.90
C ILE A 261 -13.14 -16.87 12.96
N SER A 262 -13.59 -17.66 13.94
CA SER A 262 -14.49 -17.21 15.03
C SER A 262 -13.77 -16.36 16.08
N ILE A 263 -12.48 -16.63 16.34
CA ILE A 263 -11.62 -15.79 17.18
C ILE A 263 -11.37 -14.44 16.48
N LEU A 264 -11.02 -14.49 15.19
CA LEU A 264 -10.83 -13.28 14.37
C LEU A 264 -12.12 -12.45 14.25
N GLU A 265 -13.29 -13.06 14.06
CA GLU A 265 -14.59 -12.34 14.09
C GLU A 265 -14.76 -11.55 15.39
N LYS A 266 -14.43 -12.14 16.54
CA LYS A 266 -14.63 -11.51 17.85
C LYS A 266 -13.58 -10.43 18.14
N LEU A 267 -12.34 -10.60 17.68
CA LEU A 267 -11.30 -9.56 17.62
C LEU A 267 -11.73 -8.37 16.73
N HIS A 268 -12.21 -8.67 15.52
CA HIS A 268 -12.68 -7.69 14.54
C HIS A 268 -13.90 -6.92 15.06
N LEU A 269 -14.89 -7.59 15.66
CA LEU A 269 -16.06 -6.93 16.27
C LEU A 269 -15.67 -5.90 17.35
N LYS A 270 -14.63 -6.18 18.15
CA LYS A 270 -14.03 -5.28 19.15
C LYS A 270 -13.25 -4.10 18.54
N GLY A 271 -13.01 -4.10 17.23
CA GLY A 271 -12.41 -2.98 16.47
C GLY A 271 -10.92 -3.10 16.17
N PHE A 272 -10.32 -4.25 16.46
CA PHE A 272 -8.90 -4.52 16.23
C PHE A 272 -8.70 -5.54 15.10
N VAL A 273 -7.57 -5.47 14.42
CA VAL A 273 -7.00 -6.52 13.55
C VAL A 273 -5.72 -7.04 14.19
N HIS A 274 -5.34 -8.29 13.91
CA HIS A 274 -4.18 -8.95 14.52
C HIS A 274 -2.86 -8.49 13.89
N GLY A 275 -2.78 -8.45 12.56
CA GLY A 275 -1.61 -8.01 11.81
C GLY A 275 -0.45 -9.02 11.74
N ASP A 276 -0.47 -10.09 12.53
CA ASP A 276 0.52 -11.18 12.49
C ASP A 276 -0.12 -12.56 12.76
N VAL A 277 -1.02 -12.98 11.87
CA VAL A 277 -1.70 -14.29 11.94
C VAL A 277 -0.77 -15.37 11.38
N LYS A 278 -0.41 -16.35 12.22
CA LYS A 278 0.57 -17.42 11.91
C LYS A 278 0.43 -18.62 12.88
N PRO A 279 0.93 -19.83 12.55
CA PRO A 279 0.87 -21.01 13.43
C PRO A 279 1.43 -20.79 14.84
N GLU A 280 2.51 -20.01 14.96
CA GLU A 280 3.21 -19.73 16.21
C GLU A 280 2.37 -18.90 17.20
N ASN A 281 1.41 -18.11 16.69
CA ASN A 281 0.54 -17.23 17.49
C ASN A 281 -0.82 -17.87 17.84
N PHE A 282 -1.10 -19.09 17.37
CA PHE A 282 -2.28 -19.86 17.76
C PHE A 282 -1.87 -21.00 18.70
N LEU A 283 -2.35 -20.99 19.93
CA LEU A 283 -2.03 -21.97 20.97
C LEU A 283 -3.26 -22.78 21.38
N LEU A 284 -3.02 -24.01 21.82
CA LEU A 284 -4.03 -24.84 22.49
C LEU A 284 -4.17 -24.47 23.97
N GLY A 285 -5.27 -24.89 24.61
CA GLY A 285 -5.36 -24.88 26.07
C GLY A 285 -4.36 -25.86 26.71
N GLN A 286 -4.20 -25.78 28.04
CA GLN A 286 -3.31 -26.70 28.76
C GLN A 286 -3.77 -28.15 28.62
N PRO A 287 -2.88 -29.13 28.37
CA PRO A 287 -3.20 -30.55 28.38
C PRO A 287 -3.80 -31.01 29.72
N GLY A 288 -4.80 -31.90 29.66
CA GLY A 288 -5.52 -32.36 30.84
C GLY A 288 -6.40 -31.29 31.49
N THR A 289 -6.88 -30.32 30.70
CA THR A 289 -7.94 -29.38 31.09
C THR A 289 -9.11 -29.47 30.11
N SER A 290 -10.30 -29.00 30.51
CA SER A 290 -11.49 -28.99 29.65
C SER A 290 -11.31 -28.16 28.36
N ASP A 291 -10.35 -27.24 28.35
CA ASP A 291 -10.00 -26.38 27.23
C ASP A 291 -8.78 -26.88 26.41
N GLU A 292 -8.23 -28.07 26.66
CA GLU A 292 -7.04 -28.59 25.96
C GLU A 292 -7.17 -28.63 24.43
N LYS A 293 -8.37 -28.89 23.90
CA LYS A 293 -8.66 -28.90 22.44
C LYS A 293 -9.12 -27.54 21.90
N LYS A 294 -9.21 -26.50 22.72
CA LYS A 294 -9.65 -25.14 22.31
C LYS A 294 -8.47 -24.35 21.77
N LEU A 295 -8.70 -23.50 20.77
CA LEU A 295 -7.70 -22.59 20.25
C LEU A 295 -7.74 -21.23 20.97
N PHE A 296 -6.58 -20.60 21.11
CA PHE A 296 -6.37 -19.23 21.59
C PHE A 296 -5.42 -18.49 20.64
N LEU A 297 -5.60 -17.19 20.48
CA LEU A 297 -4.75 -16.29 19.69
C LEU A 297 -3.96 -15.36 20.62
N ILE A 298 -2.64 -15.29 20.42
CA ILE A 298 -1.69 -14.57 21.27
C ILE A 298 -0.82 -13.56 20.48
N ASP A 299 -0.03 -12.78 21.22
CA ASP A 299 0.93 -11.78 20.72
C ASP A 299 0.28 -10.63 19.93
N LEU A 300 -0.50 -9.82 20.65
CA LEU A 300 -1.22 -8.66 20.14
C LEU A 300 -0.32 -7.43 19.94
N GLY A 301 1.01 -7.58 19.98
CA GLY A 301 1.98 -6.49 19.85
C GLY A 301 1.98 -5.77 18.49
N LEU A 302 1.48 -6.45 17.45
CA LEU A 302 1.26 -5.87 16.11
C LEU A 302 -0.21 -5.51 15.82
N ALA A 303 -1.11 -5.74 16.77
CA ALA A 303 -2.53 -5.45 16.59
C ALA A 303 -2.78 -3.95 16.43
N SER A 304 -3.78 -3.60 15.62
CA SER A 304 -4.12 -2.19 15.32
C SER A 304 -5.63 -2.02 15.11
N ARG A 305 -6.12 -0.78 15.15
CA ARG A 305 -7.55 -0.49 14.95
C ARG A 305 -7.89 -0.41 13.46
N TRP A 306 -8.96 -1.11 13.06
CA TRP A 306 -9.57 -0.98 11.72
C TRP A 306 -10.80 -0.06 11.73
N LYS A 307 -11.35 0.25 12.91
CA LYS A 307 -12.40 1.27 13.10
C LYS A 307 -12.09 2.20 14.26
N ASP A 308 -12.54 3.45 14.14
CA ASP A 308 -12.56 4.39 15.24
C ASP A 308 -13.61 3.95 16.28
N GLY A 309 -13.18 3.83 17.54
CA GLY A 309 -14.05 3.46 18.66
C GLY A 309 -15.04 4.56 19.07
N SER A 310 -14.88 5.79 18.56
CA SER A 310 -15.71 6.95 18.88
C SER A 310 -16.96 7.01 18.00
N PHE A 311 -16.79 6.84 16.69
CA PHE A 311 -17.87 6.95 15.70
C PHE A 311 -18.18 5.64 14.96
N GLY A 312 -17.47 4.55 15.24
CA GLY A 312 -17.65 3.24 14.58
C GLY A 312 -17.21 3.18 13.10
N ARG A 313 -16.78 4.31 12.52
CA ARG A 313 -16.32 4.44 11.13
C ARG A 313 -15.04 3.64 10.90
N HIS A 314 -14.88 3.09 9.70
CA HIS A 314 -13.63 2.49 9.25
C HIS A 314 -12.48 3.51 9.34
N VAL A 315 -11.25 3.06 9.59
CA VAL A 315 -10.06 3.91 9.47
C VAL A 315 -9.78 4.25 8.01
N ASP A 316 -9.21 5.44 7.78
CA ASP A 316 -8.88 5.92 6.45
C ASP A 316 -7.82 5.04 5.76
N TYR A 317 -7.94 4.91 4.44
CA TYR A 317 -6.99 4.18 3.62
C TYR A 317 -5.74 5.03 3.37
N ASP A 318 -4.57 4.45 3.67
CA ASP A 318 -3.26 5.02 3.35
C ASP A 318 -2.31 3.92 2.84
N GLN A 319 -1.20 4.33 2.21
CA GLN A 319 -0.15 3.44 1.75
C GLN A 319 1.23 4.03 2.05
N ARG A 320 2.08 3.23 2.72
CA ARG A 320 3.45 3.57 3.11
C ARG A 320 4.38 2.44 2.70
N PRO A 321 4.85 2.41 1.44
CA PRO A 321 5.64 1.29 0.91
C PRO A 321 6.97 0.98 1.62
N ASP A 322 7.41 1.84 2.55
CA ASP A 322 8.58 1.63 3.41
C ASP A 322 8.27 0.95 4.76
N ILE A 323 6.99 0.75 5.11
CA ILE A 323 6.54 0.15 6.38
C ILE A 323 5.88 -1.21 6.10
N PHE A 324 6.62 -2.28 6.37
CA PHE A 324 6.08 -3.66 6.44
C PHE A 324 5.81 -4.06 7.90
N ARG A 325 4.80 -4.92 8.13
CA ARG A 325 4.44 -5.50 9.43
C ARG A 325 3.98 -6.96 9.28
N GLY A 326 4.10 -7.72 10.36
CA GLY A 326 3.77 -9.15 10.39
C GLY A 326 4.86 -10.06 9.81
N THR A 327 4.59 -11.35 9.76
CA THR A 327 5.54 -12.38 9.34
C THR A 327 5.50 -12.58 7.83
N ILE A 328 6.59 -12.27 7.10
CA ILE A 328 6.72 -12.34 5.63
C ILE A 328 6.10 -13.60 5.00
N ARG A 329 6.24 -14.78 5.64
CA ARG A 329 5.69 -16.04 5.13
C ARG A 329 4.16 -16.01 5.01
N TYR A 330 3.47 -15.41 5.98
CA TYR A 330 2.01 -15.49 6.14
C TYR A 330 1.28 -14.16 5.91
N ALA A 331 1.93 -13.00 6.03
CA ALA A 331 1.29 -11.69 5.86
C ALA A 331 0.60 -11.50 4.49
N SER A 332 -0.42 -10.65 4.44
CA SER A 332 -1.15 -10.35 3.19
C SER A 332 -0.29 -9.64 2.13
N VAL A 333 -0.72 -9.71 0.87
CA VAL A 333 -0.22 -8.89 -0.24
C VAL A 333 -0.31 -7.39 0.10
N HIS A 334 -1.37 -6.95 0.76
CA HIS A 334 -1.54 -5.53 1.09
C HIS A 334 -0.60 -5.06 2.20
N ALA A 335 -0.27 -5.92 3.17
CA ALA A 335 0.76 -5.67 4.17
C ALA A 335 2.16 -5.56 3.54
N HIS A 336 2.47 -6.40 2.54
CA HIS A 336 3.69 -6.25 1.73
C HIS A 336 3.75 -4.96 0.93
N LEU A 337 2.60 -4.46 0.46
CA LEU A 337 2.48 -3.17 -0.21
C LEU A 337 2.47 -1.97 0.78
N GLY A 338 2.51 -2.21 2.10
CA GLY A 338 2.49 -1.16 3.12
C GLY A 338 1.17 -0.41 3.22
N ARG A 339 0.05 -1.03 2.82
CA ARG A 339 -1.31 -0.46 2.96
C ARG A 339 -1.74 -0.46 4.42
N THR A 340 -2.67 0.42 4.79
CA THR A 340 -3.41 0.30 6.06
C THR A 340 -4.02 -1.11 6.16
N GLY A 341 -3.78 -1.81 7.27
CA GLY A 341 -4.32 -3.14 7.49
C GLY A 341 -5.80 -3.13 7.88
N SER A 342 -6.55 -4.11 7.40
CA SER A 342 -7.97 -4.32 7.69
C SER A 342 -8.28 -5.81 7.89
N ARG A 343 -9.56 -6.13 8.11
CA ARG A 343 -10.06 -7.47 8.42
C ARG A 343 -9.74 -8.50 7.33
N ARG A 344 -9.65 -8.05 6.07
CA ARG A 344 -9.22 -8.90 4.93
C ARG A 344 -7.81 -9.44 5.12
N ASP A 345 -6.91 -8.68 5.74
CA ASP A 345 -5.50 -9.02 5.88
C ASP A 345 -5.27 -10.18 6.85
N ASP A 346 -5.98 -10.20 7.97
CA ASP A 346 -5.94 -11.32 8.92
C ASP A 346 -6.52 -12.60 8.30
N LEU A 347 -7.58 -12.48 7.48
CA LEU A 347 -8.25 -13.62 6.83
C LEU A 347 -7.44 -14.18 5.66
N GLU A 348 -6.78 -13.33 4.86
CA GLU A 348 -5.79 -13.76 3.86
C GLU A 348 -4.58 -14.44 4.53
N SER A 349 -4.10 -13.87 5.63
CA SER A 349 -2.98 -14.45 6.39
C SER A 349 -3.35 -15.79 7.05
N LEU A 350 -4.60 -15.95 7.49
CA LEU A 350 -5.15 -17.24 7.93
C LEU A 350 -5.23 -18.25 6.77
N ALA A 351 -5.64 -17.83 5.56
CA ALA A 351 -5.67 -18.73 4.40
C ALA A 351 -4.27 -19.26 4.06
N TYR A 352 -3.25 -18.40 4.04
CA TYR A 352 -1.85 -18.84 3.86
C TYR A 352 -1.35 -19.73 5.01
N THR A 353 -1.76 -19.45 6.24
CA THR A 353 -1.46 -20.27 7.43
C THR A 353 -2.06 -21.68 7.33
N LEU A 354 -3.34 -21.80 6.99
CA LEU A 354 -4.03 -23.10 6.85
C LEU A 354 -3.42 -23.95 5.72
N ILE A 355 -3.11 -23.34 4.58
CA ILE A 355 -2.48 -24.03 3.45
C ILE A 355 -1.05 -24.46 3.79
N PHE A 356 -0.31 -23.66 4.56
CA PHE A 356 1.00 -24.05 5.08
C PHE A 356 0.92 -25.28 5.99
N LEU A 357 -0.03 -25.34 6.93
CA LEU A 357 -0.19 -26.47 7.85
C LEU A 357 -0.46 -27.80 7.12
N ILE A 358 -1.19 -27.77 6.00
CA ILE A 358 -1.47 -28.96 5.16
C ILE A 358 -0.27 -29.32 4.26
N LYS A 359 0.38 -28.34 3.64
CA LYS A 359 1.37 -28.58 2.57
C LYS A 359 2.83 -28.54 3.04
N GLY A 360 3.07 -28.15 4.28
CA GLY A 360 4.38 -27.92 4.91
C GLY A 360 5.23 -26.79 4.29
N ARG A 361 4.84 -26.25 3.13
CA ARG A 361 5.55 -25.17 2.43
C ARG A 361 4.62 -24.32 1.57
N LEU A 362 4.98 -23.04 1.42
CA LEU A 362 4.35 -22.09 0.51
C LEU A 362 5.30 -21.72 -0.66
N PRO A 363 4.80 -21.41 -1.87
CA PRO A 363 5.62 -21.18 -3.07
C PRO A 363 6.57 -19.97 -3.06
N TRP A 364 6.64 -19.23 -1.94
CA TRP A 364 7.43 -18.02 -1.74
C TRP A 364 8.40 -18.12 -0.54
N GLN A 365 8.69 -19.34 -0.06
CA GLN A 365 9.82 -19.58 0.83
C GLN A 365 11.15 -19.60 0.05
N GLY A 366 12.26 -19.31 0.73
CA GLY A 366 13.63 -19.35 0.17
C GLY A 366 14.23 -17.99 -0.19
N TYR A 367 13.44 -16.95 -0.43
CA TYR A 367 13.97 -15.60 -0.72
C TYR A 367 14.75 -15.00 0.46
N GLN A 368 15.84 -14.29 0.17
CA GLN A 368 16.75 -13.63 1.12
C GLN A 368 17.11 -12.20 0.64
N GLY A 369 17.82 -11.42 1.46
CA GLY A 369 18.21 -10.04 1.17
C GLY A 369 17.08 -9.01 1.36
N ASP A 370 17.40 -7.72 1.22
CA ASP A 370 16.46 -6.62 1.53
C ASP A 370 15.22 -6.60 0.63
N ASN A 371 15.35 -7.06 -0.63
CA ASN A 371 14.24 -7.15 -1.58
C ASN A 371 13.30 -8.35 -1.32
N LYS A 372 13.57 -9.20 -0.32
CA LYS A 372 12.79 -10.39 0.06
C LYS A 372 11.29 -10.11 0.18
N SER A 373 10.90 -9.00 0.82
CA SER A 373 9.47 -8.65 0.97
C SER A 373 8.80 -8.40 -0.39
N PHE A 374 9.48 -7.69 -1.29
CA PHE A 374 9.02 -7.43 -2.67
C PHE A 374 8.93 -8.72 -3.50
N LEU A 375 9.95 -9.58 -3.44
CA LEU A 375 9.97 -10.86 -4.17
C LEU A 375 8.86 -11.80 -3.69
N VAL A 376 8.64 -11.88 -2.37
CA VAL A 376 7.52 -12.65 -1.78
C VAL A 376 6.17 -12.08 -2.22
N CYS A 377 5.98 -10.76 -2.22
CA CYS A 377 4.75 -10.13 -2.69
C CYS A 377 4.47 -10.44 -4.17
N LYS A 378 5.48 -10.26 -5.02
CA LYS A 378 5.42 -10.59 -6.46
C LYS A 378 5.02 -12.05 -6.67
N LYS A 379 5.61 -12.98 -5.90
CA LYS A 379 5.32 -14.42 -5.97
C LYS A 379 3.93 -14.78 -5.44
N LYS A 380 3.44 -14.12 -4.37
CA LYS A 380 2.06 -14.27 -3.87
C LYS A 380 1.05 -13.86 -4.94
N MET A 381 1.20 -12.66 -5.51
CA MET A 381 0.29 -12.15 -6.55
C MET A 381 0.33 -12.99 -7.83
N ALA A 382 1.49 -13.57 -8.18
CA ALA A 382 1.66 -14.46 -9.33
C ALA A 382 1.19 -15.92 -9.11
N THR A 383 0.76 -16.29 -7.90
CA THR A 383 0.29 -17.66 -7.60
C THR A 383 -1.23 -17.69 -7.55
N SER A 384 -1.89 -18.40 -8.46
CA SER A 384 -3.36 -18.50 -8.48
C SER A 384 -3.93 -19.31 -7.30
N PRO A 385 -5.24 -19.24 -7.00
CA PRO A 385 -5.86 -20.08 -5.98
C PRO A 385 -5.77 -21.57 -6.32
N GLU A 386 -5.95 -21.93 -7.60
CA GLU A 386 -5.76 -23.29 -8.12
C GLU A 386 -4.34 -23.78 -7.87
N LEU A 387 -3.33 -22.97 -8.19
CA LEU A 387 -1.93 -23.35 -8.05
C LEU A 387 -1.51 -23.48 -6.57
N LEU A 388 -1.99 -22.58 -5.70
CA LEU A 388 -1.67 -22.62 -4.27
C LEU A 388 -2.39 -23.79 -3.57
N CYS A 389 -3.69 -23.96 -3.80
CA CYS A 389 -4.52 -25.03 -3.23
C CYS A 389 -4.50 -26.32 -4.05
N CYS A 390 -3.56 -26.50 -4.99
CA CYS A 390 -3.37 -27.76 -5.71
C CYS A 390 -3.14 -28.90 -4.69
N PHE A 391 -3.89 -29.99 -4.82
CA PHE A 391 -3.99 -31.10 -3.85
C PHE A 391 -4.57 -30.77 -2.45
N CYS A 392 -5.12 -29.58 -2.23
CA CYS A 392 -5.97 -29.28 -1.06
C CYS A 392 -7.46 -29.50 -1.39
N PRO A 393 -8.31 -29.90 -0.42
CA PRO A 393 -9.76 -29.98 -0.64
C PRO A 393 -10.39 -28.63 -1.06
N PRO A 394 -11.50 -28.64 -1.81
CA PRO A 394 -12.15 -27.43 -2.34
C PRO A 394 -12.43 -26.30 -1.33
N PRO A 395 -12.80 -26.55 -0.06
CA PRO A 395 -13.01 -25.49 0.94
C PRO A 395 -11.84 -24.52 1.11
N PHE A 396 -10.60 -25.02 1.08
CA PHE A 396 -9.41 -24.18 1.20
C PHE A 396 -9.18 -23.29 -0.02
N LYS A 397 -9.58 -23.75 -1.21
CA LYS A 397 -9.60 -22.93 -2.43
C LYS A 397 -10.67 -21.85 -2.33
N GLN A 398 -11.91 -22.22 -1.98
CA GLN A 398 -13.05 -21.31 -1.88
C GLN A 398 -12.81 -20.20 -0.84
N PHE A 399 -12.35 -20.55 0.37
CA PHE A 399 -11.97 -19.59 1.40
C PHE A 399 -10.91 -18.61 0.90
N LEU A 400 -9.82 -19.13 0.32
CA LEU A 400 -8.73 -18.35 -0.26
C LEU A 400 -9.21 -17.42 -1.40
N GLU A 401 -10.12 -17.88 -2.25
CA GLU A 401 -10.71 -17.11 -3.35
C GLU A 401 -11.55 -15.95 -2.84
N VAL A 402 -12.36 -16.14 -1.79
CA VAL A 402 -13.17 -15.07 -1.23
C VAL A 402 -12.28 -14.02 -0.54
N VAL A 403 -11.36 -14.42 0.34
CA VAL A 403 -10.57 -13.46 1.14
C VAL A 403 -9.61 -12.62 0.27
N THR A 404 -8.98 -13.23 -0.74
CA THR A 404 -8.05 -12.49 -1.64
C THR A 404 -8.74 -11.58 -2.67
N ASN A 405 -10.08 -11.45 -2.63
CA ASN A 405 -10.84 -10.51 -3.45
C ASN A 405 -11.78 -9.59 -2.61
N MET A 406 -11.55 -9.47 -1.28
CA MET A 406 -12.27 -8.53 -0.42
C MET A 406 -11.77 -7.09 -0.58
N LYS A 407 -12.66 -6.10 -0.52
CA LYS A 407 -12.31 -4.67 -0.43
C LYS A 407 -11.78 -4.30 0.96
N PHE A 408 -11.08 -3.17 1.06
CA PHE A 408 -10.46 -2.67 2.29
C PHE A 408 -11.44 -2.54 3.46
N ASP A 409 -12.67 -2.12 3.15
CA ASP A 409 -13.76 -1.81 4.07
C ASP A 409 -14.91 -2.83 4.01
N GLU A 410 -14.76 -3.93 3.26
CA GLU A 410 -15.76 -5.01 3.19
C GLU A 410 -15.99 -5.62 4.58
N GLU A 411 -17.26 -5.85 4.94
CA GLU A 411 -17.65 -6.58 6.15
C GLU A 411 -17.57 -8.08 5.85
N PRO A 412 -16.65 -8.85 6.46
CA PRO A 412 -16.53 -10.27 6.11
C PRO A 412 -17.76 -11.06 6.55
N ASN A 413 -18.31 -11.91 5.68
CA ASN A 413 -19.38 -12.83 6.05
C ASN A 413 -18.79 -14.05 6.75
N TYR A 414 -18.34 -13.89 8.01
CA TYR A 414 -17.70 -14.94 8.80
C TYR A 414 -18.51 -16.27 8.85
N PRO A 415 -19.85 -16.27 9.00
CA PRO A 415 -20.64 -17.50 8.90
C PRO A 415 -20.51 -18.20 7.54
N LYS A 416 -20.50 -17.46 6.42
CA LYS A 416 -20.27 -18.06 5.10
C LYS A 416 -18.86 -18.62 4.95
N LEU A 417 -17.84 -17.91 5.47
CA LEU A 417 -16.45 -18.37 5.46
C LEU A 417 -16.27 -19.67 6.27
N ILE A 418 -16.95 -19.79 7.42
CA ILE A 418 -17.00 -21.01 8.24
C ILE A 418 -17.67 -22.15 7.46
N SER A 419 -18.83 -21.90 6.84
CA SER A 419 -19.63 -22.94 6.16
C SER A 419 -18.94 -23.64 4.99
N PHE A 420 -17.85 -23.09 4.45
CA PHE A 420 -17.04 -23.80 3.46
C PHE A 420 -16.44 -25.09 4.04
N PHE A 421 -16.10 -25.10 5.33
CA PHE A 421 -15.39 -26.20 5.97
C PHE A 421 -16.29 -27.33 6.51
N ASP A 422 -17.62 -27.13 6.54
CA ASP A 422 -18.59 -28.05 7.17
C ASP A 422 -18.45 -29.51 6.67
N SER A 423 -18.13 -29.71 5.39
CA SER A 423 -17.94 -31.03 4.77
C SER A 423 -16.66 -31.78 5.18
N LEU A 424 -15.75 -31.13 5.92
CA LEU A 424 -14.50 -31.68 6.46
C LEU A 424 -14.53 -31.81 7.99
N ILE A 425 -15.62 -31.40 8.64
CA ILE A 425 -15.81 -31.48 10.09
C ILE A 425 -16.42 -32.83 10.45
N GLU A 426 -15.71 -33.59 11.28
CA GLU A 426 -16.19 -34.84 11.86
C GLU A 426 -17.49 -34.60 12.67
N PRO A 427 -18.61 -35.28 12.35
CA PRO A 427 -19.85 -35.16 13.12
C PRO A 427 -19.69 -35.51 14.60
N CYS A 428 -18.87 -36.51 14.93
CA CYS A 428 -18.61 -36.93 16.30
C CYS A 428 -17.70 -35.94 17.05
N THR A 429 -18.25 -35.21 18.03
CA THR A 429 -17.55 -34.13 18.75
C THR A 429 -16.28 -34.58 19.49
N SER A 430 -16.28 -35.78 20.06
CA SER A 430 -15.15 -36.33 20.84
C SER A 430 -13.94 -36.68 19.96
N LEU A 431 -14.19 -37.14 18.72
CA LEU A 431 -13.17 -37.52 17.74
C LEU A 431 -12.48 -36.31 17.09
N ARG A 432 -13.04 -35.10 17.20
CA ARG A 432 -12.41 -33.89 16.64
C ARG A 432 -11.05 -33.62 17.30
N PRO A 433 -10.00 -33.25 16.53
CA PRO A 433 -8.71 -32.86 17.10
C PRO A 433 -8.78 -31.50 17.80
N ILE A 434 -9.65 -30.59 17.33
CA ILE A 434 -9.88 -29.25 17.87
C ILE A 434 -11.37 -29.08 18.20
N ARG A 435 -11.68 -28.44 19.32
CA ARG A 435 -13.04 -28.19 19.81
C ARG A 435 -13.60 -26.91 19.19
N ILE A 436 -14.65 -27.05 18.38
CA ILE A 436 -15.28 -25.95 17.60
C ILE A 436 -16.67 -25.55 18.14
N ASP A 437 -17.15 -26.19 19.19
CA ASP A 437 -18.52 -26.03 19.68
C ASP A 437 -18.77 -24.65 20.32
N GLY A 438 -17.69 -23.93 20.64
CA GLY A 438 -17.74 -22.52 21.01
C GLY A 438 -17.90 -21.61 19.79
N ALA A 439 -17.08 -21.78 18.74
CA ALA A 439 -17.24 -21.11 17.43
C ALA A 439 -18.67 -21.24 16.87
N LEU A 440 -19.24 -22.44 16.85
CA LEU A 440 -20.61 -22.67 16.35
C LEU A 440 -21.67 -21.89 17.15
N LYS A 441 -21.55 -21.87 18.49
CA LYS A 441 -22.43 -21.06 19.38
C LYS A 441 -22.18 -19.55 19.24
N VAL A 442 -20.96 -19.17 18.87
CA VAL A 442 -20.54 -17.78 18.61
C VAL A 442 -21.22 -17.21 17.36
N GLY A 443 -21.37 -18.00 16.30
CA GLY A 443 -22.09 -17.61 15.08
C GLY A 443 -23.61 -17.60 15.24
N GLN A 444 -24.18 -18.56 15.97
CA GLN A 444 -25.64 -18.74 16.11
C GLN A 444 -26.38 -17.62 16.85
N LYS A 445 -25.69 -16.65 17.47
CA LYS A 445 -26.33 -15.49 18.14
C LYS A 445 -26.84 -14.39 17.19
N ARG A 446 -26.80 -14.60 15.88
CA ARG A 446 -27.58 -13.84 14.89
C ARG A 446 -28.39 -14.79 14.02
N ALA A 447 -29.53 -14.31 13.53
CA ALA A 447 -30.66 -15.13 13.10
C ALA A 447 -30.35 -16.14 11.98
N ARG A 448 -31.08 -17.26 11.99
CA ARG A 448 -31.33 -18.08 10.79
C ARG A 448 -32.07 -17.23 9.75
N LEU A 449 -31.33 -16.59 8.86
CA LEU A 449 -31.83 -16.26 7.52
C LEU A 449 -31.44 -17.43 6.59
N PRO A 450 -32.27 -17.80 5.61
CA PRO A 450 -31.85 -18.72 4.56
C PRO A 450 -30.60 -18.17 3.87
N VAL A 451 -29.60 -19.01 3.67
CA VAL A 451 -28.48 -18.68 2.78
C VAL A 451 -28.99 -18.84 1.36
N ASN A 452 -29.56 -17.77 0.80
CA ASN A 452 -29.81 -17.72 -0.65
C ASN A 452 -28.46 -17.90 -1.35
N LEU A 453 -28.31 -19.03 -2.03
CA LEU A 453 -27.19 -19.31 -2.93
C LEU A 453 -27.45 -18.64 -4.28
N GLU A 454 -27.83 -17.37 -4.25
CA GLU A 454 -27.79 -16.51 -5.43
C GLU A 454 -26.31 -16.25 -5.73
N GLU A 455 -25.82 -16.87 -6.80
CA GLU A 455 -24.54 -16.51 -7.38
C GLU A 455 -24.66 -15.07 -7.90
N ASP A 456 -24.14 -14.11 -7.12
CA ASP A 456 -23.96 -12.72 -7.55
C ASP A 456 -22.94 -12.70 -8.69
N GLY A 457 -23.43 -12.98 -9.91
CA GLY A 457 -22.68 -13.30 -11.12
C GLY A 457 -21.87 -12.15 -11.71
N GLN A 458 -21.63 -11.08 -10.95
CA GLN A 458 -20.65 -10.09 -11.32
C GLN A 458 -19.24 -10.70 -11.24
N PRO A 459 -18.44 -10.71 -12.32
CA PRO A 459 -17.07 -11.21 -12.27
C PRO A 459 -16.22 -10.31 -11.37
N ARG A 460 -16.07 -10.68 -10.10
CA ARG A 460 -15.16 -10.02 -9.15
C ARG A 460 -13.77 -9.93 -9.81
N LYS A 461 -13.28 -8.69 -9.99
CA LYS A 461 -11.97 -8.42 -10.60
C LYS A 461 -10.90 -9.18 -9.82
N LYS A 462 -10.28 -10.18 -10.45
CA LYS A 462 -9.29 -11.03 -9.81
C LYS A 462 -8.10 -10.15 -9.38
N VAL A 463 -7.76 -10.17 -8.09
CA VAL A 463 -6.63 -9.40 -7.53
C VAL A 463 -5.27 -10.06 -7.82
N ARG A 464 -5.26 -11.17 -8.57
CA ARG A 464 -4.06 -11.95 -8.87
C ARG A 464 -3.58 -11.72 -10.29
N LEU A 465 -2.27 -11.75 -10.43
CA LEU A 465 -1.52 -11.36 -11.62
C LEU A 465 -1.89 -12.23 -12.83
N GLY A 466 -2.72 -11.69 -13.73
CA GLY A 466 -2.94 -12.28 -15.04
C GLY A 466 -1.68 -12.32 -15.92
N SER A 467 -1.83 -12.90 -17.11
CA SER A 467 -0.77 -12.98 -18.14
C SER A 467 -0.07 -11.62 -18.32
N PRO A 468 1.29 -11.58 -18.42
CA PRO A 468 2.02 -10.32 -18.56
C PRO A 468 1.55 -9.46 -19.73
N ALA A 469 0.82 -8.40 -19.41
CA ALA A 469 0.34 -7.41 -20.36
C ALA A 469 0.74 -6.02 -19.89
N THR A 470 1.57 -5.36 -20.71
CA THR A 470 1.91 -3.95 -20.60
C THR A 470 0.95 -3.12 -21.45
N GLN A 471 0.49 -1.99 -20.92
CA GLN A 471 -0.46 -1.10 -21.57
C GLN A 471 -0.05 0.35 -21.36
N TRP A 472 -0.54 1.23 -22.23
CA TRP A 472 -0.54 2.66 -22.02
C TRP A 472 -1.51 3.00 -20.89
N ILE A 473 -1.05 3.79 -19.93
CA ILE A 473 -1.87 4.42 -18.89
C ILE A 473 -1.94 5.89 -19.27
N SER A 474 -3.13 6.39 -19.60
CA SER A 474 -3.35 7.78 -19.97
C SER A 474 -4.31 8.44 -18.98
N VAL A 475 -3.86 9.55 -18.39
CA VAL A 475 -4.59 10.36 -17.42
C VAL A 475 -5.06 11.62 -18.12
N TYR A 476 -6.37 11.86 -18.14
CA TYR A 476 -6.99 13.04 -18.73
C TYR A 476 -7.54 13.93 -17.63
N ASN A 477 -7.27 15.23 -17.71
CA ASN A 477 -7.90 16.23 -16.86
C ASN A 477 -8.78 17.13 -17.72
N ALA A 478 -9.94 17.53 -17.19
CA ALA A 478 -10.74 18.57 -17.81
C ALA A 478 -10.01 19.92 -17.71
N ARG A 479 -10.09 20.74 -18.77
CA ARG A 479 -9.52 22.09 -18.83
C ARG A 479 -10.43 23.00 -19.66
N GLN A 480 -10.19 24.31 -19.59
CA GLN A 480 -10.67 25.20 -20.65
C GLN A 480 -10.08 24.76 -22.01
N PRO A 481 -10.75 25.05 -23.15
CA PRO A 481 -10.29 24.60 -24.46
C PRO A 481 -8.85 25.04 -24.78
N ILE A 482 -7.94 24.07 -24.92
CA ILE A 482 -6.53 24.30 -25.28
C ILE A 482 -6.13 23.58 -26.57
N LYS A 483 -5.17 24.16 -27.28
CA LYS A 483 -4.48 23.52 -28.40
C LYS A 483 -3.49 22.49 -27.84
N GLN A 484 -3.82 21.21 -27.93
CA GLN A 484 -2.94 20.08 -27.61
C GLN A 484 -2.58 19.31 -28.89
N ARG A 485 -1.38 18.73 -28.93
CA ARG A 485 -0.84 17.88 -30.00
C ARG A 485 -0.19 16.67 -29.37
N TYR A 486 -0.31 15.51 -30.02
CA TYR A 486 0.45 14.31 -29.66
C TYR A 486 1.25 13.80 -30.84
N HIS A 487 2.40 13.21 -30.55
CA HIS A 487 3.17 12.36 -31.44
C HIS A 487 3.48 11.06 -30.70
N TYR A 488 3.50 9.93 -31.40
CA TYR A 488 3.76 8.61 -30.83
C TYR A 488 4.48 7.74 -31.87
N ASN A 489 5.11 6.65 -31.42
CA ASN A 489 6.00 5.82 -32.23
C ASN A 489 7.16 6.64 -32.85
N VAL A 490 7.64 7.67 -32.15
CA VAL A 490 8.72 8.56 -32.63
C VAL A 490 10.07 7.91 -32.31
N ALA A 491 10.88 7.67 -33.35
CA ALA A 491 12.27 7.25 -33.19
C ALA A 491 13.20 8.46 -32.96
N ASP A 492 14.32 8.23 -32.29
CA ASP A 492 15.34 9.22 -31.89
C ASP A 492 15.68 10.23 -33.00
N SER A 493 15.97 9.73 -34.20
CA SER A 493 16.35 10.54 -35.38
C SER A 493 15.27 11.51 -35.88
N ARG A 494 14.03 11.40 -35.39
CA ARG A 494 12.90 12.26 -35.74
C ARG A 494 12.45 13.17 -34.61
N LEU A 495 13.04 13.05 -33.42
CA LEU A 495 12.59 13.74 -32.22
C LEU A 495 12.66 15.27 -32.38
N SER A 496 13.80 15.79 -32.86
CA SER A 496 14.04 17.21 -33.14
C SER A 496 12.99 17.82 -34.08
N GLN A 497 12.73 17.15 -35.22
CA GLN A 497 11.75 17.59 -36.22
C GLN A 497 10.35 17.81 -35.62
N HIS A 498 9.94 16.92 -34.71
CA HIS A 498 8.65 17.02 -34.03
C HIS A 498 8.63 18.13 -32.98
N ILE A 499 9.69 18.26 -32.17
CA ILE A 499 9.81 19.28 -31.11
C ILE A 499 9.91 20.69 -31.72
N GLU A 500 10.77 20.91 -32.71
CA GLU A 500 10.90 22.18 -33.42
C GLU A 500 9.57 22.64 -34.03
N LYS A 501 8.82 21.72 -34.64
CA LYS A 501 7.52 22.03 -35.23
C LYS A 501 6.48 22.38 -34.17
N GLY A 502 6.50 21.73 -33.00
CA GLY A 502 5.68 22.14 -31.87
C GLY A 502 6.03 23.54 -31.37
N ASN A 503 7.32 23.82 -31.14
CA ASN A 503 7.80 25.12 -30.67
C ASN A 503 7.42 26.25 -31.65
N LYS A 504 7.60 26.05 -32.96
CA LYS A 504 7.18 26.99 -34.03
C LYS A 504 5.66 27.21 -34.07
N ASP A 505 4.86 26.24 -33.61
CA ASP A 505 3.41 26.30 -33.50
C ASP A 505 2.89 26.83 -32.15
N GLY A 506 3.79 27.28 -31.25
CA GLY A 506 3.43 27.74 -29.89
C GLY A 506 3.03 26.61 -28.93
N LEU A 507 3.54 25.39 -29.14
CA LEU A 507 3.25 24.20 -28.34
C LEU A 507 4.52 23.68 -27.68
N TYR A 508 4.54 23.67 -26.35
CA TYR A 508 5.64 23.12 -25.55
C TYR A 508 5.30 21.73 -25.02
N ILE A 509 6.32 20.90 -24.83
CA ILE A 509 6.17 19.53 -24.30
C ILE A 509 5.68 19.60 -22.85
N SER A 510 4.53 19.00 -22.56
CA SER A 510 3.96 18.88 -21.21
C SER A 510 4.17 17.50 -20.61
N CYS A 511 4.11 16.44 -21.41
CA CYS A 511 4.36 15.06 -20.97
C CYS A 511 5.12 14.25 -22.03
N VAL A 512 6.05 13.40 -21.60
CA VAL A 512 6.76 12.43 -22.44
C VAL A 512 6.63 11.02 -21.87
N ALA A 513 6.67 10.02 -22.73
CA ALA A 513 6.71 8.60 -22.37
C ALA A 513 7.49 7.79 -23.43
N SER A 514 7.83 6.55 -23.12
CA SER A 514 8.41 5.60 -24.07
C SER A 514 7.68 4.27 -24.01
N ALA A 515 7.57 3.59 -25.15
CA ALA A 515 7.15 2.19 -25.24
C ALA A 515 7.94 1.50 -26.36
N LEU A 516 8.47 0.30 -26.11
CA LEU A 516 9.27 -0.46 -27.07
C LEU A 516 10.44 0.37 -27.69
N ASN A 517 11.07 1.23 -26.87
CA ASN A 517 12.12 2.19 -27.26
C ASN A 517 11.69 3.24 -28.29
N LEU A 518 10.38 3.52 -28.42
CA LEU A 518 9.84 4.62 -29.23
C LEU A 518 9.14 5.64 -28.33
N TRP A 519 9.34 6.92 -28.62
CA TRP A 519 8.83 8.01 -27.80
C TRP A 519 7.37 8.38 -28.14
N ALA A 520 6.65 8.80 -27.10
CA ALA A 520 5.43 9.56 -27.20
C ALA A 520 5.64 10.96 -26.59
N LEU A 521 5.26 11.99 -27.34
CA LEU A 521 5.36 13.40 -26.96
C LEU A 521 3.95 13.99 -26.90
N ILE A 522 3.58 14.57 -25.76
CA ILE A 522 2.40 15.39 -25.58
C ILE A 522 2.84 16.85 -25.47
N MET A 523 2.29 17.72 -26.32
CA MET A 523 2.64 19.14 -26.37
C MET A 523 1.36 19.99 -26.31
N ASP A 524 1.33 21.05 -25.51
CA ASP A 524 0.19 21.96 -25.45
C ASP A 524 0.56 23.42 -25.17
N ALA A 525 -0.38 24.31 -25.53
CA ALA A 525 -0.28 25.76 -25.30
C ALA A 525 -0.63 26.17 -23.85
N GLY A 526 -1.09 25.25 -22.99
CA GLY A 526 -1.52 25.52 -21.63
C GLY A 526 -0.41 25.41 -20.57
N THR A 527 0.83 25.16 -20.98
CA THR A 527 2.00 24.95 -20.11
C THR A 527 2.49 26.22 -19.41
N CYS A 528 2.26 27.39 -20.00
CA CYS A 528 2.84 28.68 -19.58
C CYS A 528 4.38 28.72 -19.57
N PHE A 529 5.06 27.81 -20.28
CA PHE A 529 6.52 27.81 -20.40
C PHE A 529 6.99 28.93 -21.36
N LEU A 530 8.20 29.44 -21.12
CA LEU A 530 8.81 30.54 -21.90
C LEU A 530 9.85 30.03 -22.90
N SER A 531 10.56 28.95 -22.56
CA SER A 531 11.45 28.21 -23.45
C SER A 531 11.66 26.80 -22.91
N GLN A 532 12.10 25.87 -23.76
CA GLN A 532 12.45 24.51 -23.40
C GLN A 532 13.80 24.10 -24.00
N VAL A 533 14.51 23.25 -23.28
CA VAL A 533 15.66 22.47 -23.75
C VAL A 533 15.42 21.01 -23.43
N TYR A 534 16.05 20.10 -24.18
CA TYR A 534 15.95 18.67 -23.94
C TYR A 534 17.28 17.98 -24.19
N ASP A 535 17.49 16.83 -23.53
CA ASP A 535 18.57 15.89 -23.78
C ASP A 535 18.01 14.52 -24.10
N LEU A 536 18.65 13.82 -25.03
CA LEU A 536 18.37 12.45 -25.43
C LEU A 536 19.67 11.64 -25.24
N SER A 537 19.81 11.05 -24.06
CA SER A 537 21.05 10.40 -23.62
C SER A 537 20.86 8.90 -23.47
N THR A 538 21.93 8.12 -23.69
CA THR A 538 21.98 6.69 -23.33
C THR A 538 22.04 6.47 -21.81
N VAL A 539 22.33 7.52 -21.04
CA VAL A 539 22.32 7.52 -19.57
C VAL A 539 20.95 7.97 -19.06
N PHE A 540 20.37 7.20 -18.12
CA PHE A 540 19.10 7.55 -17.49
C PHE A 540 19.28 8.71 -16.50
N LEU A 541 18.73 9.87 -16.82
CA LEU A 541 18.90 11.15 -16.12
C LEU A 541 20.39 11.60 -16.05
N HIS A 542 20.93 11.91 -17.23
CA HIS A 542 22.28 12.43 -17.46
C HIS A 542 22.60 13.65 -16.56
N LYS A 543 23.43 13.42 -15.54
CA LYS A 543 23.65 14.34 -14.43
C LYS A 543 24.20 15.69 -14.86
N ASP A 544 25.30 15.69 -15.61
CA ASP A 544 26.11 16.90 -15.77
C ASP A 544 25.39 17.93 -16.68
N TRP A 545 24.65 17.45 -17.70
CA TRP A 545 23.73 18.29 -18.47
C TRP A 545 22.58 18.87 -17.62
N ILE A 546 21.97 18.08 -16.72
CA ILE A 546 20.92 18.57 -15.81
C ILE A 546 21.47 19.69 -14.91
N MET A 547 22.68 19.53 -14.37
CA MET A 547 23.34 20.56 -13.55
C MET A 547 23.57 21.86 -14.35
N GLU A 548 24.14 21.75 -15.55
CA GLU A 548 24.38 22.88 -16.47
C GLU A 548 23.07 23.63 -16.81
N GLN A 549 21.96 22.91 -17.01
CA GLN A 549 20.67 23.51 -17.29
C GLN A 549 20.02 24.15 -16.05
N TRP A 550 20.21 23.58 -14.85
CA TRP A 550 19.78 24.21 -13.59
C TRP A 550 20.50 25.54 -13.34
N GLU A 551 21.81 25.64 -13.57
CA GLU A 551 22.56 26.92 -13.51
C GLU A 551 21.99 27.95 -14.48
N LYS A 552 21.61 27.49 -15.68
CA LYS A 552 20.93 28.31 -16.71
C LYS A 552 19.47 28.63 -16.37
N ASN A 553 18.97 28.28 -15.17
CA ASN A 553 17.60 28.49 -14.69
C ASN A 553 16.52 27.78 -15.53
N TYR A 554 16.84 26.64 -16.14
CA TYR A 554 15.84 25.68 -16.61
C TYR A 554 15.54 24.68 -15.50
N TYR A 555 14.29 24.22 -15.38
CA TYR A 555 13.90 23.18 -14.42
C TYR A 555 13.26 21.99 -15.12
N ILE A 556 13.53 20.77 -14.64
CA ILE A 556 12.97 19.54 -15.21
C ILE A 556 11.43 19.59 -15.15
N SER A 557 10.80 19.58 -16.32
CA SER A 557 9.35 19.64 -16.48
C SER A 557 8.77 18.29 -16.89
N SER A 558 9.54 17.45 -17.58
CA SER A 558 9.12 16.11 -17.97
C SER A 558 10.31 15.18 -18.18
N ILE A 559 10.16 13.89 -17.86
CA ILE A 559 11.16 12.85 -18.10
C ILE A 559 10.50 11.59 -18.62
N ALA A 560 11.20 10.86 -19.50
CA ALA A 560 10.88 9.50 -19.89
C ALA A 560 12.16 8.67 -20.01
N GLY A 561 12.07 7.38 -19.70
CA GLY A 561 13.12 6.40 -19.98
C GLY A 561 12.60 5.33 -20.94
N ALA A 562 13.52 4.73 -21.69
CA ALA A 562 13.28 3.62 -22.59
C ALA A 562 13.78 2.30 -21.98
N ALA A 563 13.37 1.17 -22.56
CA ALA A 563 13.73 -0.15 -22.05
C ALA A 563 15.22 -0.51 -22.29
N ASN A 564 15.84 0.09 -23.30
CA ASN A 564 17.28 0.02 -23.56
C ASN A 564 18.14 0.87 -22.61
N GLY A 565 17.54 1.61 -21.67
CA GLY A 565 18.26 2.45 -20.71
C GLY A 565 18.38 3.93 -21.09
N SER A 566 18.14 4.29 -22.36
CA SER A 566 18.15 5.68 -22.83
C SER A 566 17.07 6.52 -22.16
N SER A 567 17.25 7.84 -22.10
CA SER A 567 16.29 8.77 -21.51
C SER A 567 16.14 10.07 -22.28
N LEU A 568 14.91 10.58 -22.26
CA LEU A 568 14.54 11.91 -22.75
C LEU A 568 14.21 12.79 -21.54
N VAL A 569 15.05 13.79 -21.30
CA VAL A 569 14.85 14.78 -20.23
C VAL A 569 14.43 16.09 -20.88
N VAL A 570 13.34 16.70 -20.41
CA VAL A 570 12.87 18.01 -20.87
C VAL A 570 12.90 19.00 -19.69
N MET A 571 13.58 20.13 -19.90
CA MET A 571 13.71 21.19 -18.91
C MET A 571 13.15 22.51 -19.46
N SER A 572 12.40 23.25 -18.65
CA SER A 572 11.61 24.42 -19.07
C SER A 572 11.94 25.67 -18.25
N LYS A 573 11.79 26.83 -18.88
CA LYS A 573 11.71 28.15 -18.22
C LYS A 573 10.26 28.60 -18.08
N GLY A 574 9.99 29.46 -17.09
CA GLY A 574 8.62 29.89 -16.75
C GLY A 574 7.87 28.93 -15.82
N THR A 575 8.52 27.85 -15.36
CA THR A 575 7.98 26.99 -14.29
C THR A 575 7.86 27.78 -12.98
N PRO A 576 6.88 27.48 -12.10
CA PRO A 576 6.80 28.10 -10.78
C PRO A 576 7.88 27.61 -9.80
N TYR A 577 8.68 26.60 -10.18
CA TYR A 577 9.64 25.92 -9.32
C TYR A 577 10.79 26.83 -8.91
N THR A 578 11.23 26.69 -7.65
CA THR A 578 12.33 27.50 -7.08
C THR A 578 13.57 26.69 -6.73
N GLN A 579 13.42 25.39 -6.49
CA GLN A 579 14.49 24.43 -6.24
C GLN A 579 14.03 23.05 -6.69
N GLN A 580 14.96 22.21 -7.15
CA GLN A 580 14.69 20.83 -7.54
C GLN A 580 15.71 19.85 -6.94
N SER A 581 15.30 18.59 -6.84
CA SER A 581 16.17 17.46 -6.58
C SER A 581 15.58 16.22 -7.26
N TYR A 582 16.42 15.37 -7.85
CA TYR A 582 15.99 14.08 -8.40
C TYR A 582 16.74 12.92 -7.74
N LYS A 583 16.18 11.71 -7.84
CA LYS A 583 16.87 10.46 -7.47
C LYS A 583 16.60 9.38 -8.50
N VAL A 584 17.65 8.67 -8.89
CA VAL A 584 17.58 7.38 -9.58
C VAL A 584 17.72 6.25 -8.56
N SER A 585 16.96 5.17 -8.69
CA SER A 585 17.06 4.00 -7.81
C SER A 585 16.48 2.74 -8.47
N GLU A 586 16.95 1.55 -8.08
CA GLU A 586 16.43 0.27 -8.58
C GLU A 586 15.13 -0.17 -7.91
N SER A 587 14.80 0.42 -6.76
CA SER A 587 13.51 0.26 -6.09
C SER A 587 12.79 1.61 -6.00
N PHE A 588 11.47 1.60 -5.80
CA PHE A 588 10.70 2.84 -5.73
C PHE A 588 11.12 3.65 -4.47
N PRO A 589 11.67 4.88 -4.61
CA PRO A 589 12.47 5.52 -3.57
C PRO A 589 11.63 6.22 -2.48
N PHE A 590 10.59 5.58 -1.96
CA PHE A 590 9.59 6.19 -1.06
C PHE A 590 10.20 6.81 0.21
N LYS A 591 11.21 6.19 0.84
CA LYS A 591 11.91 6.77 2.01
C LYS A 591 12.51 8.15 1.71
N TRP A 592 13.06 8.34 0.50
CA TRP A 592 13.62 9.62 0.06
C TRP A 592 12.50 10.62 -0.29
N ILE A 593 11.43 10.18 -0.95
CA ILE A 593 10.24 10.99 -1.21
C ILE A 593 9.63 11.52 0.11
N ASN A 594 9.51 10.66 1.13
CA ASN A 594 9.00 10.97 2.46
C ASN A 594 9.94 11.94 3.25
N LYS A 595 11.27 11.84 3.10
CA LYS A 595 12.22 12.88 3.58
C LYS A 595 11.95 14.21 2.87
N LYS A 596 11.83 14.20 1.54
CA LYS A 596 11.66 15.39 0.70
C LYS A 596 10.31 16.10 0.83
N TRP A 597 9.22 15.38 1.09
CA TRP A 597 7.91 15.97 1.43
C TRP A 597 8.00 16.82 2.72
N LYS A 598 8.70 16.33 3.75
CA LYS A 598 8.93 17.09 5.01
C LYS A 598 9.81 18.32 4.79
N GLU A 599 10.69 18.28 3.79
CA GLU A 599 11.45 19.44 3.31
C GLU A 599 10.65 20.38 2.37
N GLY A 600 9.36 20.11 2.12
CA GLY A 600 8.48 20.94 1.29
C GLY A 600 8.67 20.78 -0.24
N PHE A 601 9.48 19.80 -0.67
CA PHE A 601 9.53 19.39 -2.08
C PHE A 601 8.36 18.44 -2.38
N HIS A 602 7.82 18.51 -3.59
CA HIS A 602 6.74 17.63 -4.06
C HIS A 602 7.16 16.96 -5.36
N VAL A 603 6.75 15.72 -5.61
CA VAL A 603 7.02 15.03 -6.88
C VAL A 603 6.31 15.75 -8.02
N THR A 604 7.07 16.14 -9.04
CA THR A 604 6.57 16.86 -10.22
C THR A 604 6.78 16.09 -11.52
N SER A 605 7.67 15.10 -11.55
CA SER A 605 7.79 14.16 -12.67
C SER A 605 8.39 12.82 -12.21
N MET A 606 8.04 11.74 -12.90
CA MET A 606 8.56 10.39 -12.67
C MET A 606 8.71 9.69 -14.00
N ALA A 607 9.73 8.83 -14.11
CA ALA A 607 9.92 7.93 -15.22
C ALA A 607 10.58 6.62 -14.76
N THR A 608 10.69 5.68 -15.68
CA THR A 608 11.38 4.40 -15.52
C THR A 608 12.25 4.12 -16.73
N ALA A 609 13.41 3.49 -16.53
CA ALA A 609 14.26 2.95 -17.59
C ALA A 609 14.66 1.51 -17.23
N GLY A 610 14.07 0.54 -17.92
CA GLY A 610 14.04 -0.85 -17.47
C GLY A 610 13.39 -0.95 -16.09
N ASN A 611 14.15 -1.42 -15.09
CA ASN A 611 13.73 -1.52 -13.69
C ASN A 611 14.07 -0.28 -12.84
N ARG A 612 14.89 0.65 -13.35
CA ARG A 612 15.29 1.85 -12.58
C ARG A 612 14.18 2.89 -12.58
N TRP A 613 13.85 3.39 -11.39
CA TRP A 613 12.97 4.53 -11.16
C TRP A 613 13.77 5.83 -11.19
N GLY A 614 13.23 6.86 -11.82
CA GLY A 614 13.72 8.24 -11.78
C GLY A 614 12.61 9.14 -11.27
N VAL A 615 12.83 9.80 -10.14
CA VAL A 615 11.82 10.65 -9.47
C VAL A 615 12.37 12.07 -9.32
N VAL A 616 11.61 13.05 -9.79
CA VAL A 616 11.95 14.48 -9.75
C VAL A 616 11.00 15.20 -8.80
N MET A 617 11.56 15.91 -7.82
CA MET A 617 10.80 16.69 -6.84
C MET A 617 11.18 18.17 -6.88
N SER A 618 10.17 19.04 -6.79
CA SER A 618 10.31 20.51 -6.87
C SER A 618 9.73 21.20 -5.64
N ARG A 619 10.38 22.27 -5.16
CA ARG A 619 9.77 23.29 -4.29
C ARG A 619 8.96 24.27 -5.12
N ASN A 620 7.93 24.85 -4.50
CA ASN A 620 6.90 25.70 -5.13
C ASN A 620 6.17 25.02 -6.33
N SER A 621 5.89 23.72 -6.19
CA SER A 621 5.15 22.88 -7.15
C SER A 621 3.70 23.32 -7.43
N GLY A 622 3.09 24.11 -6.55
CA GLY A 622 1.66 24.39 -6.54
C GLY A 622 0.80 23.37 -5.78
N TYR A 623 1.38 22.31 -5.21
CA TYR A 623 0.67 21.30 -4.41
C TYR A 623 0.74 21.60 -2.90
N SER A 624 -0.31 21.22 -2.16
CA SER A 624 -0.40 21.35 -0.69
C SER A 624 -0.17 20.02 0.04
N ASP A 625 -0.53 18.90 -0.59
CA ASP A 625 -0.40 17.55 -0.04
C ASP A 625 -0.17 16.54 -1.18
N GLN A 626 0.47 15.41 -0.88
CA GLN A 626 0.80 14.35 -1.83
C GLN A 626 0.84 12.95 -1.19
N VAL A 627 0.31 11.98 -1.95
CA VAL A 627 0.30 10.55 -1.60
C VAL A 627 0.76 9.70 -2.78
N VAL A 628 1.09 8.43 -2.51
CA VAL A 628 1.42 7.43 -3.53
C VAL A 628 0.42 6.28 -3.51
N GLU A 629 0.09 5.77 -4.69
CA GLU A 629 -0.39 4.39 -4.86
C GLU A 629 0.66 3.60 -5.64
N LEU A 630 1.19 2.53 -5.04
CA LEU A 630 2.21 1.64 -5.62
C LEU A 630 1.69 0.20 -5.60
N ASP A 631 1.62 -0.46 -6.75
CA ASP A 631 1.08 -1.83 -6.86
C ASP A 631 1.75 -2.57 -8.03
N PHE A 632 1.66 -3.90 -8.05
CA PHE A 632 2.06 -4.73 -9.20
C PHE A 632 0.97 -4.73 -10.29
N LEU A 633 -0.24 -4.30 -9.94
CA LEU A 633 -1.40 -4.09 -10.80
C LEU A 633 -1.72 -2.59 -10.94
N TYR A 634 -2.79 -2.26 -11.66
CA TYR A 634 -3.36 -0.92 -11.63
C TYR A 634 -4.19 -0.71 -10.33
N PRO A 635 -3.82 0.21 -9.41
CA PRO A 635 -4.41 0.30 -8.07
C PRO A 635 -5.76 1.04 -8.06
N SER A 636 -6.76 0.46 -8.73
CA SER A 636 -8.09 1.08 -8.93
C SER A 636 -8.84 1.39 -7.63
N GLU A 637 -8.70 0.55 -6.60
CA GLU A 637 -9.34 0.78 -5.28
C GLU A 637 -8.75 2.03 -4.62
N GLY A 638 -7.43 2.11 -4.52
CA GLY A 638 -6.73 3.25 -3.92
C GLY A 638 -7.00 4.55 -4.67
N ILE A 639 -6.82 4.56 -6.00
CA ILE A 639 -7.04 5.75 -6.83
C ILE A 639 -8.45 6.35 -6.62
N HIS A 640 -9.50 5.53 -6.55
CA HIS A 640 -10.87 6.04 -6.35
C HIS A 640 -11.06 6.61 -4.94
N LYS A 641 -10.58 5.95 -3.88
CA LYS A 641 -10.67 6.49 -2.50
C LYS A 641 -9.86 7.77 -2.33
N ARG A 642 -8.71 7.91 -3.01
CA ARG A 642 -7.95 9.17 -3.06
C ARG A 642 -8.70 10.27 -3.85
N TRP A 643 -9.38 9.92 -4.95
CA TRP A 643 -10.23 10.87 -5.71
C TRP A 643 -11.41 11.41 -4.90
N GLU A 644 -12.11 10.54 -4.16
CA GLU A 644 -13.15 10.89 -3.18
C GLU A 644 -12.59 11.83 -2.10
N SER A 645 -11.34 11.62 -1.70
CA SER A 645 -10.58 12.47 -0.75
C SER A 645 -10.01 13.76 -1.37
N GLY A 646 -10.41 14.14 -2.59
CA GLY A 646 -9.99 15.39 -3.26
C GLY A 646 -8.61 15.36 -3.94
N TYR A 647 -7.84 14.27 -3.84
CA TYR A 647 -6.58 14.12 -4.55
C TYR A 647 -6.81 13.89 -6.06
N ARG A 648 -5.83 14.24 -6.90
CA ARG A 648 -5.82 13.90 -8.34
C ARG A 648 -4.44 13.40 -8.76
N ILE A 649 -4.39 12.44 -9.67
CA ILE A 649 -3.13 11.91 -10.23
C ILE A 649 -2.39 13.03 -10.95
N THR A 650 -1.12 13.23 -10.61
CA THR A 650 -0.25 14.27 -11.17
C THR A 650 1.04 13.72 -11.78
N SER A 651 1.43 12.49 -11.47
CA SER A 651 2.56 11.83 -12.13
C SER A 651 2.40 10.31 -12.07
N THR A 652 2.74 9.63 -13.17
CA THR A 652 2.63 8.17 -13.32
C THR A 652 3.88 7.59 -13.95
N ALA A 653 4.43 6.54 -13.36
CA ALA A 653 5.54 5.77 -13.94
C ALA A 653 5.37 4.28 -13.63
N ALA A 654 5.89 3.39 -14.47
CA ALA A 654 5.73 1.95 -14.29
C ALA A 654 6.93 1.16 -14.85
N THR A 655 7.35 0.12 -14.14
CA THR A 655 8.29 -0.89 -14.64
C THR A 655 7.52 -2.05 -15.28
N VAL A 656 8.21 -3.14 -15.61
CA VAL A 656 7.59 -4.43 -15.96
C VAL A 656 6.92 -5.14 -14.77
N ASP A 657 7.19 -4.67 -13.55
CA ASP A 657 6.75 -5.30 -12.29
C ASP A 657 5.74 -4.46 -11.51
N GLN A 658 5.88 -3.14 -11.45
CA GLN A 658 5.06 -2.25 -10.63
C GLN A 658 4.67 -0.97 -11.36
N ALA A 659 3.49 -0.42 -11.03
CA ALA A 659 3.04 0.91 -11.41
C ALA A 659 2.94 1.81 -10.17
N ALA A 660 3.45 3.04 -10.29
CA ALA A 660 3.43 4.06 -9.24
C ALA A 660 2.67 5.30 -9.71
N PHE A 661 1.74 5.76 -8.88
CA PHE A 661 0.91 6.94 -9.09
C PHE A 661 1.17 7.91 -7.96
N ILE A 662 1.63 9.12 -8.26
CA ILE A 662 1.56 10.23 -7.30
C ILE A 662 0.25 10.96 -7.53
N LEU A 663 -0.51 11.13 -6.45
CA LEU A 663 -1.70 11.96 -6.42
C LEU A 663 -1.45 13.15 -5.50
N SER A 664 -1.91 14.33 -5.92
CA SER A 664 -1.69 15.60 -5.23
C SER A 664 -3.01 16.32 -4.96
N ILE A 665 -3.02 17.18 -3.94
CA ILE A 665 -4.01 18.25 -3.77
C ILE A 665 -3.36 19.59 -4.19
N PRO A 666 -3.98 20.40 -5.06
CA PRO A 666 -3.44 21.71 -5.46
C PRO A 666 -3.74 22.81 -4.42
N LYS A 667 -2.76 23.70 -4.16
CA LYS A 667 -2.90 24.87 -3.25
C LYS A 667 -3.98 25.86 -3.68
N ARG A 668 -4.36 25.85 -4.95
CA ARG A 668 -5.45 26.64 -5.52
C ARG A 668 -6.48 25.67 -6.07
N LYS A 669 -7.73 25.78 -5.61
CA LYS A 669 -8.82 24.96 -6.11
C LYS A 669 -9.02 25.21 -7.61
N LEU A 670 -9.06 24.15 -8.41
CA LEU A 670 -9.33 24.24 -9.84
C LEU A 670 -10.84 24.42 -10.05
N MET A 671 -11.24 25.13 -11.11
CA MET A 671 -12.67 25.35 -11.40
C MET A 671 -13.36 24.11 -11.99
N ASP A 672 -12.57 23.17 -12.52
CA ASP A 672 -13.00 21.83 -12.89
C ASP A 672 -12.03 20.83 -12.24
N GLU A 673 -12.56 19.81 -11.58
CA GLU A 673 -11.80 18.77 -10.89
C GLU A 673 -11.98 17.40 -11.56
N THR A 674 -12.57 17.34 -12.76
CA THR A 674 -12.83 16.10 -13.49
C THR A 674 -11.52 15.49 -13.99
N GLN A 675 -11.26 14.24 -13.60
CA GLN A 675 -10.12 13.45 -14.06
C GLN A 675 -10.59 12.05 -14.46
N GLU A 676 -10.08 11.56 -15.59
CA GLU A 676 -10.32 10.21 -16.09
C GLU A 676 -9.00 9.45 -16.31
N THR A 677 -9.05 8.13 -16.20
CA THR A 677 -7.93 7.22 -16.49
C THR A 677 -8.33 6.17 -17.51
N LEU A 678 -7.56 6.03 -18.58
CA LEU A 678 -7.77 5.03 -19.63
C LEU A 678 -6.54 4.13 -19.78
N ARG A 679 -6.76 2.81 -19.84
CA ARG A 679 -5.75 1.79 -20.10
C ARG A 679 -5.96 1.16 -21.49
N THR A 680 -4.94 1.18 -22.36
CA THR A 680 -5.02 0.62 -23.73
C THR A 680 -3.74 -0.11 -24.13
N SER A 681 -3.87 -1.23 -24.85
CA SER A 681 -2.71 -1.98 -25.38
C SER A 681 -1.88 -1.16 -26.38
N ALA A 682 -2.55 -0.49 -27.32
CA ALA A 682 -1.96 0.48 -28.24
C ALA A 682 -2.06 1.93 -27.68
N PHE A 683 -1.33 2.86 -28.27
CA PHE A 683 -1.43 4.29 -27.94
C PHE A 683 -2.86 4.79 -28.23
N PRO A 684 -3.52 5.56 -27.32
CA PRO A 684 -4.96 5.81 -27.34
C PRO A 684 -5.45 6.84 -28.40
N SER A 685 -4.85 6.89 -29.60
CA SER A 685 -5.03 7.96 -30.60
C SER A 685 -6.48 8.21 -31.07
N THR A 686 -7.36 7.20 -31.01
CA THR A 686 -8.80 7.36 -31.25
C THR A 686 -9.48 8.06 -30.08
N HIS A 687 -9.33 7.53 -28.87
CA HIS A 687 -9.89 8.08 -27.63
C HIS A 687 -9.43 9.51 -27.38
N VAL A 688 -8.18 9.88 -27.67
CA VAL A 688 -7.68 11.26 -27.50
C VAL A 688 -8.55 12.29 -28.23
N LYS A 689 -9.06 11.97 -29.42
CA LYS A 689 -9.96 12.86 -30.18
C LYS A 689 -11.35 12.96 -29.54
N GLU A 690 -11.85 11.86 -28.99
CA GLU A 690 -13.13 11.79 -28.26
C GLU A 690 -13.06 12.46 -26.87
N LYS A 691 -11.88 12.49 -26.25
CA LYS A 691 -11.63 13.25 -25.02
C LYS A 691 -11.49 14.74 -25.30
N TRP A 692 -10.80 15.14 -26.37
CA TRP A 692 -10.71 16.56 -26.77
C TRP A 692 -12.09 17.20 -27.07
N SER A 693 -13.04 16.49 -27.69
CA SER A 693 -14.41 17.01 -27.87
C SER A 693 -15.22 17.15 -26.58
N LYS A 694 -14.72 16.58 -25.47
CA LYS A 694 -15.25 16.70 -24.10
C LYS A 694 -14.40 17.63 -23.22
N ASN A 695 -13.47 18.39 -23.81
CA ASN A 695 -12.47 19.24 -23.12
C ASN A 695 -11.56 18.47 -22.13
N LEU A 696 -11.41 17.16 -22.30
CA LEU A 696 -10.52 16.29 -21.54
C LEU A 696 -9.18 16.15 -22.28
N TYR A 697 -8.10 16.58 -21.65
CA TYR A 697 -6.77 16.65 -22.24
C TYR A 697 -5.78 15.76 -21.48
N ILE A 698 -4.83 15.13 -22.19
CA ILE A 698 -3.80 14.31 -21.52
C ILE A 698 -3.00 15.21 -20.58
N ALA A 699 -2.96 14.84 -19.31
CA ALA A 699 -2.18 15.50 -18.25
C ALA A 699 -0.97 14.65 -17.80
N SER A 700 -1.07 13.32 -17.90
CA SER A 700 0.04 12.40 -17.69
C SER A 700 -0.15 11.14 -18.52
N ILE A 701 0.94 10.52 -18.98
CA ILE A 701 0.91 9.25 -19.72
C ILE A 701 2.17 8.44 -19.42
N CYS A 702 2.02 7.12 -19.28
CA CYS A 702 3.16 6.18 -19.21
C CYS A 702 2.81 4.85 -19.87
N TYR A 703 3.78 3.95 -19.99
CA TYR A 703 3.61 2.59 -20.49
C TYR A 703 4.24 1.60 -19.51
N GLY A 704 3.54 0.52 -19.17
CA GLY A 704 4.04 -0.49 -18.22
C GLY A 704 2.97 -1.48 -17.77
N ARG A 705 3.24 -2.26 -16.72
CA ARG A 705 2.31 -3.31 -16.26
C ARG A 705 1.05 -2.71 -15.61
N THR A 706 -0.10 -3.29 -15.94
CA THR A 706 -1.41 -2.64 -15.76
C THR A 706 -2.59 -3.60 -15.58
N VAL A 707 -2.49 -4.82 -16.09
CA VAL A 707 -3.61 -5.76 -16.16
C VAL A 707 -3.73 -6.55 -14.86
N SER A 708 -4.86 -6.32 -14.20
CA SER A 708 -5.51 -7.18 -13.19
C SER A 708 -6.17 -8.37 -13.90
#